data_AF-A0A9E0GA47-F1
#
_entry.id   AF-A0A9E0GA47-F1
#
_cell.length_a   1.000
_cell.length_b   1.000
_cell.length_c   1.000
_cell.angle_alpha   90.00
_cell.angle_beta   90.00
_cell.angle_gamma   90.00
#
_symmetry.space_group_name_H-M   'P 1'
#
loop_
_entity.id
_entity.type
_entity.pdbx_description
1 polymer ?
#
loop_
_entity_poly.entity_id
_entity_poly.type
_entity_poly.pdbx_seq_one_letter_code
_entity_poly.pdbx_strand_id
1 'polypeptide(L)'
;MTRITENTIESFTIELFKTLGYEYIYAPNIAPDSKTPERENFEQVLLLGRLQKAVNRINSSIPADVQAEAIKEIQRISSPELLANNETFHRLLTEGIPVSKRVDGTERGDRVWLIDFKNPHNNEFVVVNQFTVVENNQNKRPDIVLFVNGIPLVVMELKNPVDENATVRSAFRQIETYKAIIPSLFTYNGIVVISDGLEAKAGSISAGFSRYMAWPVCVQRTGSKTTDGNKFLYNKFFIYVIECEDKSYYIGQTSDIIARWEQHRSGMGADWTKTHKPIRIIHYEIFPTREEAVRREKELKTGFGRKWIKREIAAGRNKPFSTKEEEIEIRANKKTDTSTWHKGYISELETLILGMLNKETLIDLVRHFVVFEKSVSLRAPHRQEQEDPETKITTITTVKKLAAYHQYYAVNRAVESTLRAAGYHSLLLEGWTAKLDGVVHSPPLEGCQTKSDGVVLSPPLEGCPKGGVVNKPDSYRDSQNYFDLPYNPNLKERARALRQAGNLSEVLFWNQVKNKQFKGYDFDRQKIIGNYIVDFYCINCNVVIEIDGSSHDDKVEYDADRDAYLESLGLTIIHIPAADVLQRMDAVMEMLFNHPALKDGRLMQDPPESYGLPGVKQQPIGDRKGGVVWHTQGSGKSLSIVFYTGKIVLALDNPTVVVITDRNDLD
;
A
#
# COMPACT_ATOMS: atom_id res chain seq x y z
N MET A 1 25.23 -4.54 -16.31
CA MET A 1 24.09 -4.06 -15.51
C MET A 1 23.95 -2.57 -15.75
N THR A 2 22.76 -2.09 -16.09
CA THR A 2 22.47 -0.64 -16.14
C THR A 2 22.45 -0.11 -14.71
N ARG A 3 23.17 0.98 -14.42
CA ARG A 3 23.08 1.63 -13.10
C ARG A 3 21.70 2.30 -12.97
N ILE A 4 21.00 2.03 -11.88
CA ILE A 4 19.81 2.81 -11.51
C ILE A 4 20.26 4.25 -11.19
N THR A 5 19.49 5.22 -11.64
CA THR A 5 19.71 6.65 -11.42
C THR A 5 18.47 7.31 -10.83
N GLU A 6 18.62 8.49 -10.25
CA GLU A 6 17.52 9.34 -9.77
C GLU A 6 16.44 9.51 -10.86
N ASN A 7 16.84 9.89 -12.08
CA ASN A 7 15.98 9.96 -13.27
C ASN A 7 15.21 8.66 -13.58
N THR A 8 15.76 7.49 -13.23
CA THR A 8 15.08 6.20 -13.45
C THR A 8 13.89 6.04 -12.51
N ILE A 9 14.02 6.50 -11.26
CA ILE A 9 12.99 6.40 -10.22
C ILE A 9 11.96 7.51 -10.38
N GLU A 10 12.40 8.71 -10.79
CA GLU A 10 11.53 9.79 -11.25
C GLU A 10 10.64 9.31 -12.41
N SER A 11 11.24 8.70 -13.44
CA SER A 11 10.50 8.12 -14.59
C SER A 11 9.53 7.01 -14.17
N PHE A 12 9.97 6.06 -13.33
CA PHE A 12 9.11 4.99 -12.80
C PHE A 12 7.91 5.55 -12.02
N THR A 13 8.16 6.56 -11.18
CA THR A 13 7.11 7.25 -10.40
C THR A 13 6.09 7.93 -11.32
N ILE A 14 6.56 8.64 -12.36
CA ILE A 14 5.70 9.26 -13.37
C ILE A 14 4.85 8.21 -14.09
N GLU A 15 5.42 7.08 -14.50
CA GLU A 15 4.66 6.00 -15.15
C GLU A 15 3.60 5.40 -14.22
N LEU A 16 3.89 5.18 -12.94
CA LEU A 16 2.88 4.74 -11.96
C LEU A 16 1.71 5.72 -11.86
N PHE A 17 1.96 7.03 -11.76
CA PHE A 17 0.91 8.04 -11.77
C PHE A 17 0.11 8.05 -13.08
N LYS A 18 0.76 7.81 -14.24
CA LYS A 18 0.07 7.64 -15.52
C LYS A 18 -0.82 6.39 -15.54
N THR A 19 -0.45 5.29 -14.88
CA THR A 19 -1.37 4.12 -14.72
C THR A 19 -2.60 4.44 -13.88
N LEU A 20 -2.47 5.34 -12.89
CA LEU A 20 -3.59 5.90 -12.12
C LEU A 20 -4.39 6.97 -12.91
N GLY A 21 -4.02 7.23 -14.17
CA GLY A 21 -4.68 8.18 -15.04
C GLY A 21 -4.42 9.65 -14.70
N TYR A 22 -3.24 9.98 -14.16
CA TYR A 22 -2.78 11.36 -14.02
C TYR A 22 -2.22 11.85 -15.37
N GLU A 23 -2.46 13.12 -15.72
CA GLU A 23 -1.76 13.79 -16.80
C GLU A 23 -0.29 13.99 -16.41
N TYR A 24 0.66 13.70 -17.30
CA TYR A 24 2.08 13.99 -17.07
C TYR A 24 2.50 15.28 -17.76
N ILE A 25 3.13 16.20 -17.00
CA ILE A 25 3.72 17.43 -17.54
C ILE A 25 5.19 17.59 -17.09
N TYR A 26 6.07 17.82 -18.04
CA TYR A 26 7.43 18.29 -17.79
C TYR A 26 7.41 19.79 -17.45
N ALA A 27 7.72 20.20 -16.22
CA ALA A 27 7.50 21.58 -15.77
C ALA A 27 8.17 22.68 -16.63
N PRO A 28 9.37 22.48 -17.22
CA PRO A 28 9.95 23.45 -18.15
C PRO A 28 9.11 23.72 -19.42
N ASN A 29 8.16 22.85 -19.79
CA ASN A 29 7.25 23.09 -20.92
C ASN A 29 6.08 24.03 -20.55
N ILE A 30 5.84 24.27 -19.25
CA ILE A 30 4.79 25.16 -18.73
C ILE A 30 5.37 26.32 -17.88
N ALA A 31 6.69 26.49 -17.90
CA ALA A 31 7.38 27.57 -17.22
C ALA A 31 7.12 28.94 -17.90
N PRO A 32 7.29 30.07 -17.20
CA PRO A 32 7.00 31.41 -17.74
C PRO A 32 7.80 31.79 -18.99
N ASP A 33 9.01 31.24 -19.11
CA ASP A 33 9.97 31.40 -20.21
C ASP A 33 9.80 30.34 -21.32
N SER A 34 8.81 29.47 -21.20
CA SER A 34 8.54 28.39 -22.17
C SER A 34 7.72 28.86 -23.38
N LYS A 35 7.53 27.96 -24.36
CA LYS A 35 6.65 28.20 -25.52
C LYS A 35 5.15 28.10 -25.20
N THR A 36 4.80 27.54 -24.03
CA THR A 36 3.43 27.19 -23.64
C THR A 36 3.24 27.40 -22.13
N PRO A 37 3.45 28.64 -21.61
CA PRO A 37 3.40 28.91 -20.18
C PRO A 37 2.00 28.65 -19.60
N GLU A 38 1.93 27.91 -18.48
CA GLU A 38 0.74 27.89 -17.59
C GLU A 38 0.94 28.78 -16.35
N ARG A 39 2.06 29.51 -16.29
CA ARG A 39 2.47 30.41 -15.20
C ARG A 39 3.01 31.73 -15.73
N GLU A 40 2.70 32.83 -15.05
CA GLU A 40 3.16 34.19 -15.36
C GLU A 40 4.59 34.45 -14.85
N ASN A 41 4.98 33.80 -13.75
CA ASN A 41 6.30 33.94 -13.12
C ASN A 41 6.68 32.67 -12.33
N PHE A 42 7.90 32.62 -11.78
CA PHE A 42 8.41 31.46 -11.04
C PHE A 42 8.00 31.43 -9.55
N GLU A 43 7.45 32.52 -9.00
CA GLU A 43 6.84 32.58 -7.66
C GLU A 43 5.45 31.93 -7.65
N GLN A 44 4.77 31.91 -8.80
CA GLN A 44 3.47 31.29 -8.97
C GLN A 44 3.55 29.76 -8.78
N VAL A 45 2.90 29.27 -7.73
CA VAL A 45 2.78 27.84 -7.41
C VAL A 45 1.43 27.23 -7.79
N LEU A 46 0.42 28.03 -8.12
CA LEU A 46 -0.90 27.56 -8.61
C LEU A 46 -0.95 27.57 -10.13
N LEU A 47 -1.48 26.51 -10.75
CA LEU A 47 -1.80 26.50 -12.19
C LEU A 47 -3.18 27.14 -12.40
N LEU A 48 -3.24 28.47 -12.30
CA LEU A 48 -4.49 29.25 -12.25
C LEU A 48 -5.42 28.97 -13.44
N GLY A 49 -4.88 28.78 -14.65
CA GLY A 49 -5.66 28.43 -15.84
C GLY A 49 -6.34 27.06 -15.79
N ARG A 50 -5.83 26.13 -14.97
CA ARG A 50 -6.46 24.83 -14.68
C ARG A 50 -7.46 24.94 -13.54
N LEU A 51 -7.09 25.65 -12.47
CA LEU A 51 -7.97 25.94 -11.34
C LEU A 51 -9.27 26.65 -11.77
N GLN A 52 -9.17 27.68 -12.61
CA GLN A 52 -10.33 28.42 -13.11
C GLN A 52 -11.30 27.53 -13.91
N LYS A 53 -10.78 26.58 -14.72
CA LYS A 53 -11.58 25.60 -15.45
C LYS A 53 -12.25 24.60 -14.51
N ALA A 54 -11.54 24.14 -13.49
CA ALA A 54 -12.08 23.21 -12.50
C ALA A 54 -13.18 23.85 -11.64
N VAL A 55 -12.93 25.04 -11.07
CA VAL A 55 -13.92 25.80 -10.31
C VAL A 55 -15.15 26.09 -11.16
N ASN A 56 -14.99 26.41 -12.45
CA ASN A 56 -16.12 26.62 -13.35
C ASN A 56 -16.92 25.33 -13.63
N ARG A 57 -16.23 24.19 -13.84
CA ARG A 57 -16.85 22.86 -14.02
C ARG A 57 -17.63 22.41 -12.79
N ILE A 58 -17.12 22.68 -11.60
CA ILE A 58 -17.70 22.23 -10.32
C ILE A 58 -18.86 23.15 -9.87
N ASN A 59 -18.72 24.47 -10.07
CA ASN A 59 -19.62 25.48 -9.50
C ASN A 59 -20.46 26.20 -10.57
N SER A 60 -20.95 25.47 -11.57
CA SER A 60 -21.68 26.01 -12.73
C SER A 60 -22.97 26.79 -12.39
N SER A 61 -23.49 26.65 -11.18
CA SER A 61 -24.61 27.43 -10.61
C SER A 61 -24.20 28.79 -10.02
N ILE A 62 -22.90 29.05 -9.84
CA ILE A 62 -22.35 30.27 -9.23
C ILE A 62 -21.81 31.20 -10.33
N PRO A 63 -22.11 32.51 -10.32
CA PRO A 63 -21.61 33.47 -11.31
C PRO A 63 -20.07 33.49 -11.43
N ALA A 64 -19.56 33.72 -12.65
CA ALA A 64 -18.12 33.60 -12.95
C ALA A 64 -17.25 34.67 -12.27
N ASP A 65 -17.81 35.85 -11.99
CA ASP A 65 -17.20 36.90 -11.17
C ASP A 65 -17.02 36.47 -9.71
N VAL A 66 -18.04 35.80 -9.14
CA VAL A 66 -17.98 35.22 -7.78
C VAL A 66 -16.98 34.05 -7.72
N GLN A 67 -16.96 33.19 -8.75
CA GLN A 67 -15.93 32.14 -8.89
C GLN A 67 -14.52 32.73 -8.93
N ALA A 68 -14.31 33.81 -9.69
CA ALA A 68 -13.00 34.46 -9.82
C ALA A 68 -12.57 35.19 -8.53
N GLU A 69 -13.50 35.77 -7.77
CA GLU A 69 -13.17 36.41 -6.48
C GLU A 69 -12.80 35.37 -5.41
N ALA A 70 -13.47 34.22 -5.37
CA ALA A 70 -13.07 33.09 -4.52
C ALA A 70 -11.66 32.57 -4.86
N ILE A 71 -11.29 32.52 -6.14
CA ILE A 71 -9.92 32.18 -6.57
C ILE A 71 -8.90 33.26 -6.15
N LYS A 72 -9.29 34.53 -6.05
CA LYS A 72 -8.44 35.59 -5.47
C LYS A 72 -8.32 35.47 -3.96
N GLU A 73 -9.35 35.01 -3.25
CA GLU A 73 -9.30 34.82 -1.79
C GLU A 73 -8.16 33.88 -1.38
N ILE A 74 -8.03 32.72 -2.03
CA ILE A 74 -6.93 31.79 -1.71
C ILE A 74 -5.55 32.33 -2.09
N GLN A 75 -5.44 33.15 -3.14
CA GLN A 75 -4.19 33.80 -3.53
C GLN A 75 -3.76 34.91 -2.55
N ARG A 76 -4.70 35.47 -1.79
CA ARG A 76 -4.43 36.47 -0.73
C ARG A 76 -4.01 35.83 0.60
N ILE A 77 -3.94 34.50 0.71
CA ILE A 77 -3.48 33.82 1.92
C ILE A 77 -1.98 34.07 2.08
N SER A 78 -1.65 35.07 2.90
CA SER A 78 -0.28 35.44 3.24
C SER A 78 -0.18 35.88 4.69
N SER A 79 0.73 35.25 5.42
CA SER A 79 1.21 35.64 6.74
C SER A 79 2.61 35.05 6.94
N PRO A 80 3.40 35.53 7.92
CA PRO A 80 4.72 34.96 8.23
C PRO A 80 4.69 33.48 8.64
N GLU A 81 3.54 32.99 9.13
CA GLU A 81 3.39 31.65 9.67
C GLU A 81 2.86 30.67 8.62
N LEU A 82 3.77 29.88 8.03
CA LEU A 82 3.45 28.87 7.01
C LEU A 82 2.31 27.93 7.45
N LEU A 83 2.26 27.53 8.72
CA LEU A 83 1.23 26.64 9.24
C LEU A 83 -0.14 27.33 9.38
N ALA A 84 -0.19 28.63 9.64
CA ALA A 84 -1.43 29.41 9.64
C ALA A 84 -1.96 29.60 8.21
N ASN A 85 -1.06 29.81 7.24
CA ASN A 85 -1.41 29.87 5.81
C ASN A 85 -2.00 28.53 5.35
N ASN A 86 -1.33 27.41 5.70
CA ASN A 86 -1.77 26.07 5.33
C ASN A 86 -3.07 25.64 6.03
N GLU A 87 -3.27 25.99 7.31
CA GLU A 87 -4.54 25.78 8.02
C GLU A 87 -5.69 26.56 7.35
N THR A 88 -5.47 27.84 7.06
CA THR A 88 -6.46 28.71 6.41
C THR A 88 -6.86 28.18 5.03
N PHE A 89 -5.87 27.81 4.21
CA PHE A 89 -6.14 27.22 2.91
C PHE A 89 -6.84 25.86 3.02
N HIS A 90 -6.38 24.99 3.91
CA HIS A 90 -6.95 23.64 4.04
C HIS A 90 -8.41 23.67 4.52
N ARG A 91 -8.78 24.63 5.38
CA ARG A 91 -10.19 24.88 5.73
C ARG A 91 -11.02 25.29 4.51
N LEU A 92 -10.56 26.29 3.75
CA LEU A 92 -11.25 26.75 2.53
C LEU A 92 -11.34 25.65 1.46
N LEU A 93 -10.34 24.78 1.38
CA LEU A 93 -10.30 23.61 0.49
C LEU A 93 -11.35 22.56 0.86
N THR A 94 -11.53 22.26 2.14
CA THR A 94 -12.33 21.11 2.63
C THR A 94 -13.77 21.48 3.01
N GLU A 95 -13.99 22.71 3.47
CA GLU A 95 -15.31 23.27 3.77
C GLU A 95 -15.93 24.02 2.57
N GLY A 96 -15.12 24.47 1.61
CA GLY A 96 -15.53 25.35 0.52
C GLY A 96 -15.47 26.83 0.89
N ILE A 97 -15.18 27.69 -0.09
CA ILE A 97 -15.00 29.14 0.10
C ILE A 97 -16.37 29.81 0.24
N PRO A 98 -16.67 30.51 1.35
CA PRO A 98 -17.98 31.12 1.57
C PRO A 98 -18.18 32.35 0.67
N VAL A 99 -19.29 32.39 -0.06
CA VAL A 99 -19.62 33.52 -0.96
C VAL A 99 -21.06 33.99 -0.78
N SER A 100 -21.28 35.30 -0.92
CA SER A 100 -22.62 35.90 -0.95
C SER A 100 -23.17 35.93 -2.36
N LYS A 101 -24.34 35.31 -2.58
CA LYS A 101 -25.09 35.41 -3.84
C LYS A 101 -26.38 36.20 -3.62
N ARG A 102 -26.57 37.27 -4.39
CA ARG A 102 -27.85 37.99 -4.44
C ARG A 102 -28.84 37.21 -5.31
N VAL A 103 -29.96 36.83 -4.73
CA VAL A 103 -31.08 36.13 -5.40
C VAL A 103 -32.37 36.81 -4.97
N ASP A 104 -33.15 37.28 -5.93
CA ASP A 104 -34.46 37.93 -5.73
C ASP A 104 -34.45 39.08 -4.70
N GLY A 105 -33.35 39.85 -4.68
CA GLY A 105 -33.13 40.96 -3.74
C GLY A 105 -32.64 40.55 -2.35
N THR A 106 -32.65 39.26 -2.02
CA THR A 106 -32.07 38.72 -0.77
C THR A 106 -30.64 38.20 -0.97
N GLU A 107 -29.85 38.25 0.10
CA GLU A 107 -28.49 37.71 0.13
C GLU A 107 -28.53 36.30 0.71
N ARG A 108 -28.08 35.31 -0.06
CA ARG A 108 -27.90 33.92 0.38
C ARG A 108 -26.42 33.58 0.40
N GLY A 109 -25.96 32.98 1.50
CA GLY A 109 -24.66 32.33 1.55
C GLY A 109 -24.65 31.06 0.71
N ASP A 110 -23.64 30.93 -0.15
CA ASP A 110 -23.35 29.77 -0.99
C ASP A 110 -21.85 29.40 -0.79
N ARG A 111 -21.35 28.32 -1.40
CA ARG A 111 -19.93 27.93 -1.29
C ARG A 111 -19.30 27.57 -2.63
N VAL A 112 -18.15 28.18 -2.94
CA VAL A 112 -17.33 27.81 -4.10
C VAL A 112 -16.38 26.68 -3.71
N TRP A 113 -16.51 25.55 -4.40
CA TRP A 113 -15.72 24.34 -4.19
C TRP A 113 -14.54 24.27 -5.15
N LEU A 114 -13.33 24.09 -4.61
CA LEU A 114 -12.11 23.90 -5.42
C LEU A 114 -11.91 22.44 -5.88
N ILE A 115 -12.60 21.49 -5.24
CA ILE A 115 -12.50 20.04 -5.45
C ILE A 115 -13.92 19.46 -5.47
N ASP A 116 -14.23 18.60 -6.45
CA ASP A 116 -15.42 17.76 -6.42
C ASP A 116 -15.16 16.56 -5.48
N PHE A 117 -15.55 16.71 -4.22
CA PHE A 117 -15.50 15.65 -3.23
C PHE A 117 -16.67 14.65 -3.33
N LYS A 118 -17.64 14.86 -4.23
CA LYS A 118 -18.73 13.91 -4.48
C LYS A 118 -18.34 12.92 -5.58
N ASN A 119 -17.65 13.41 -6.61
CA ASN A 119 -17.14 12.61 -7.72
C ASN A 119 -15.61 12.83 -7.85
N PRO A 120 -14.76 12.07 -7.14
CA PRO A 120 -13.31 12.27 -7.17
C PRO A 120 -12.72 12.31 -8.59
N HIS A 121 -13.23 11.49 -9.51
CA HIS A 121 -12.80 11.43 -10.92
C HIS A 121 -13.23 12.63 -11.79
N ASN A 122 -14.11 13.52 -11.30
CA ASN A 122 -14.40 14.81 -11.95
C ASN A 122 -13.30 15.87 -11.68
N ASN A 123 -12.33 15.57 -10.83
CA ASN A 123 -11.15 16.41 -10.65
C ASN A 123 -10.08 16.07 -11.69
N GLU A 124 -9.33 17.09 -12.09
CA GLU A 124 -8.14 16.96 -12.90
C GLU A 124 -6.96 16.59 -11.99
N PHE A 125 -6.16 15.58 -12.37
CA PHE A 125 -4.99 15.13 -11.61
C PHE A 125 -3.77 15.17 -12.52
N VAL A 126 -2.72 15.85 -12.07
CA VAL A 126 -1.49 16.06 -12.86
C VAL A 126 -0.27 15.67 -12.03
N VAL A 127 0.62 14.85 -12.60
CA VAL A 127 1.97 14.60 -12.08
C VAL A 127 2.96 15.49 -12.83
N VAL A 128 3.69 16.32 -12.09
CA VAL A 128 4.60 17.32 -12.66
C VAL A 128 6.01 17.10 -12.09
N ASN A 129 7.01 16.93 -12.95
CA ASN A 129 8.41 16.80 -12.52
C ASN A 129 9.22 18.07 -12.77
N GLN A 130 10.29 18.23 -11.98
CA GLN A 130 11.24 19.36 -12.07
C GLN A 130 10.59 20.75 -11.89
N PHE A 131 9.52 20.82 -11.09
CA PHE A 131 8.75 22.05 -10.87
C PHE A 131 9.58 23.11 -10.13
N THR A 132 10.13 24.05 -10.89
CA THR A 132 11.00 25.10 -10.35
C THR A 132 10.16 26.24 -9.79
N VAL A 133 10.41 26.56 -8.52
CA VAL A 133 9.85 27.71 -7.79
C VAL A 133 11.00 28.64 -7.40
N VAL A 134 10.75 29.94 -7.51
CA VAL A 134 11.66 31.00 -7.03
C VAL A 134 10.92 31.80 -5.99
N GLU A 135 11.54 32.07 -4.85
CA GLU A 135 10.99 32.94 -3.80
C GLU A 135 12.16 33.65 -3.11
N ASN A 136 12.04 34.95 -2.82
CA ASN A 136 13.10 35.75 -2.17
C ASN A 136 14.50 35.62 -2.84
N ASN A 137 14.53 35.58 -4.18
CA ASN A 137 15.72 35.32 -5.02
C ASN A 137 16.43 33.96 -4.79
N GLN A 138 15.82 33.05 -4.03
CA GLN A 138 16.26 31.66 -3.90
C GLN A 138 15.45 30.77 -4.82
N ASN A 139 16.08 29.76 -5.44
CA ASN A 139 15.38 28.76 -6.24
C ASN A 139 15.36 27.39 -5.55
N LYS A 140 14.26 26.65 -5.74
CA LYS A 140 14.12 25.22 -5.39
C LYS A 140 13.32 24.50 -6.46
N ARG A 141 13.52 23.19 -6.53
CA ARG A 141 12.93 22.30 -7.52
C ARG A 141 12.72 20.93 -6.86
N PRO A 142 11.54 20.66 -6.28
CA PRO A 142 11.17 19.30 -5.90
C PRO A 142 11.14 18.39 -7.12
N ASP A 143 11.45 17.12 -6.91
CA ASP A 143 11.55 16.14 -7.99
C ASP A 143 10.18 15.96 -8.66
N ILE A 144 9.13 15.74 -7.85
CA ILE A 144 7.75 15.57 -8.31
C ILE A 144 6.77 16.35 -7.42
N VAL A 145 5.81 17.02 -8.06
CA VAL A 145 4.67 17.70 -7.44
C VAL A 145 3.38 17.16 -8.08
N LEU A 146 2.41 16.77 -7.26
CA LEU A 146 1.08 16.39 -7.75
C LEU A 146 0.11 17.54 -7.58
N PHE A 147 -0.52 17.92 -8.70
CA PHE A 147 -1.57 18.91 -8.72
C PHE A 147 -2.94 18.24 -8.81
N VAL A 148 -3.92 18.76 -8.07
CA VAL A 148 -5.33 18.46 -8.28
C VAL A 148 -6.04 19.77 -8.62
N ASN A 149 -6.73 19.83 -9.75
CA ASN A 149 -7.36 21.05 -10.25
C ASN A 149 -6.40 22.28 -10.27
N GLY A 150 -5.12 22.07 -10.59
CA GLY A 150 -4.10 23.12 -10.57
C GLY A 150 -3.58 23.55 -9.19
N ILE A 151 -3.91 22.83 -8.11
CA ILE A 151 -3.44 23.08 -6.74
C ILE A 151 -2.38 22.04 -6.34
N PRO A 152 -1.16 22.41 -5.91
CA PRO A 152 -0.08 21.46 -5.56
C PRO A 152 -0.32 20.79 -4.19
N LEU A 153 -1.17 19.77 -4.16
CA LEU A 153 -1.57 19.07 -2.94
C LEU A 153 -0.52 18.08 -2.42
N VAL A 154 0.37 17.56 -3.26
CA VAL A 154 1.44 16.63 -2.84
C VAL A 154 2.80 17.09 -3.36
N VAL A 155 3.80 17.08 -2.49
CA VAL A 155 5.21 17.29 -2.84
C VAL A 155 5.97 16.01 -2.52
N MET A 156 6.76 15.53 -3.48
CA MET A 156 7.54 14.30 -3.35
C MET A 156 9.03 14.61 -3.55
N GLU A 157 9.85 14.04 -2.67
CA GLU A 157 11.30 14.08 -2.73
C GLU A 157 11.83 12.64 -2.80
N LEU A 158 12.58 12.36 -3.86
CA LEU A 158 13.06 11.04 -4.26
C LEU A 158 14.58 11.01 -4.20
N LYS A 159 15.19 9.92 -3.76
CA LYS A 159 16.65 9.79 -3.71
C LYS A 159 17.11 8.47 -4.34
N ASN A 160 18.39 8.42 -4.71
CA ASN A 160 18.97 7.30 -5.46
C ASN A 160 19.44 6.17 -4.52
N PRO A 161 18.87 4.95 -4.56
CA PRO A 161 19.24 3.84 -3.68
C PRO A 161 20.65 3.30 -3.92
N VAL A 162 21.35 3.79 -4.95
CA VAL A 162 22.73 3.42 -5.30
C VAL A 162 23.76 4.32 -4.58
N ASP A 163 23.34 5.40 -3.92
CA ASP A 163 24.19 6.21 -3.02
C ASP A 163 23.89 5.86 -1.56
N GLU A 164 24.88 5.31 -0.85
CA GLU A 164 24.81 4.89 0.55
C GLU A 164 24.42 6.04 1.51
N ASN A 165 24.56 7.30 1.10
CA ASN A 165 24.19 8.49 1.88
C ASN A 165 22.72 8.92 1.62
N ALA A 166 22.13 8.51 0.50
CA ALA A 166 20.90 9.06 -0.06
C ALA A 166 19.61 8.42 0.51
N THR A 167 19.59 8.21 1.82
CA THR A 167 18.47 7.61 2.57
C THR A 167 17.19 8.45 2.56
N VAL A 168 16.03 7.87 2.90
CA VAL A 168 14.78 8.60 3.23
C VAL A 168 15.00 9.81 4.19
N ARG A 169 16.04 9.79 5.03
CA ARG A 169 16.37 10.90 5.95
C ARG A 169 17.07 12.09 5.28
N SER A 170 17.75 11.91 4.14
CA SER A 170 18.25 13.04 3.35
C SER A 170 17.11 13.71 2.59
N ALA A 171 16.18 12.94 2.01
CA ALA A 171 14.94 13.45 1.44
C ALA A 171 14.14 14.31 2.45
N PHE A 172 13.96 13.84 3.69
CA PHE A 172 13.33 14.64 4.76
C PHE A 172 14.05 15.99 5.00
N ARG A 173 15.38 16.03 5.02
CA ARG A 173 16.14 17.28 5.19
C ARG A 173 15.96 18.24 4.01
N GLN A 174 15.81 17.71 2.79
CA GLN A 174 15.56 18.52 1.61
C GLN A 174 14.16 19.14 1.64
N ILE A 175 13.13 18.40 2.07
CA ILE A 175 11.79 18.92 2.38
C ILE A 175 11.83 20.06 3.41
N GLU A 176 12.54 19.90 4.53
CA GLU A 176 12.68 20.97 5.54
C GLU A 176 13.40 22.20 4.96
N THR A 177 14.39 21.98 4.08
CA THR A 177 15.08 23.06 3.35
C THR A 177 14.16 23.78 2.37
N TYR A 178 13.22 23.07 1.72
CA TYR A 178 12.23 23.68 0.84
C TYR A 178 11.21 24.51 1.62
N LYS A 179 10.66 23.98 2.72
CA LYS A 179 9.70 24.71 3.57
C LYS A 179 10.22 26.04 4.08
N ALA A 180 11.53 26.13 4.33
CA ALA A 180 12.19 27.35 4.80
C ALA A 180 12.55 28.36 3.69
N ILE A 181 12.52 27.95 2.41
CA ILE A 181 13.05 28.75 1.29
C ILE A 181 11.99 29.06 0.23
N ILE A 182 11.02 28.16 0.01
CA ILE A 182 9.85 28.35 -0.86
C ILE A 182 8.53 28.03 -0.11
N PRO A 183 8.26 28.67 1.06
CA PRO A 183 7.05 28.39 1.84
C PRO A 183 5.74 28.58 1.06
N SER A 184 5.70 29.43 0.03
CA SER A 184 4.55 29.60 -0.87
C SER A 184 3.99 28.28 -1.41
N LEU A 185 4.85 27.33 -1.80
CA LEU A 185 4.44 26.00 -2.29
C LEU A 185 3.73 25.20 -1.20
N PHE A 186 4.15 25.35 0.05
CA PHE A 186 3.63 24.62 1.19
C PHE A 186 2.38 25.27 1.82
N THR A 187 2.02 26.50 1.46
CA THR A 187 0.68 27.06 1.77
C THR A 187 -0.44 26.15 1.27
N TYR A 188 -0.28 25.56 0.08
CA TYR A 188 -1.31 24.72 -0.55
C TYR A 188 -1.15 23.22 -0.27
N ASN A 189 -0.02 22.79 0.28
CA ASN A 189 0.32 21.38 0.41
C ASN A 189 -0.60 20.61 1.38
N GLY A 190 -1.15 19.49 0.90
CA GLY A 190 -1.83 18.50 1.72
C GLY A 190 -0.85 17.56 2.42
N ILE A 191 -0.04 16.87 1.62
CA ILE A 191 0.78 15.70 1.99
C ILE A 191 2.21 15.85 1.44
N VAL A 192 3.20 15.38 2.18
CA VAL A 192 4.59 15.26 1.69
C VAL A 192 5.01 13.78 1.66
N VAL A 193 5.73 13.37 0.63
CA VAL A 193 6.33 12.03 0.50
C VAL A 193 7.85 12.13 0.40
N ILE A 194 8.53 11.21 1.08
CA ILE A 194 9.98 11.04 1.05
C ILE A 194 10.32 9.58 0.74
N SER A 195 11.25 9.34 -0.17
CA SER A 195 11.63 8.00 -0.60
C SER A 195 13.07 7.92 -1.10
N ASP A 196 13.71 6.76 -0.95
CA ASP A 196 14.98 6.40 -1.60
C ASP A 196 14.78 5.33 -2.69
N GLY A 197 13.55 5.20 -3.21
CA GLY A 197 13.17 4.19 -4.21
C GLY A 197 12.88 2.80 -3.64
N LEU A 198 13.39 2.47 -2.45
CA LEU A 198 13.09 1.22 -1.74
C LEU A 198 12.12 1.44 -0.60
N GLU A 199 12.47 2.28 0.38
CA GLU A 199 11.56 2.74 1.42
C GLU A 199 10.81 4.00 0.95
N ALA A 200 9.54 4.16 1.36
CA ALA A 200 8.74 5.35 1.05
C ALA A 200 7.73 5.68 2.14
N LYS A 201 7.72 6.94 2.56
CA LYS A 201 6.97 7.38 3.74
C LYS A 201 6.28 8.72 3.48
N ALA A 202 5.05 8.85 3.95
CA ALA A 202 4.25 10.07 3.85
C ALA A 202 4.06 10.75 5.20
N GLY A 203 3.89 12.07 5.18
CA GLY A 203 3.69 12.90 6.37
C GLY A 203 3.07 14.26 6.05
N SER A 204 2.95 15.10 7.08
CA SER A 204 2.50 16.49 6.98
C SER A 204 3.68 17.47 7.06
N ILE A 205 3.45 18.74 6.69
CA ILE A 205 4.46 19.81 6.80
C ILE A 205 4.90 20.15 8.24
N SER A 206 4.28 19.57 9.28
CA SER A 206 4.72 19.66 10.69
C SER A 206 4.94 18.29 11.35
N ALA A 207 4.99 17.22 10.55
CA ALA A 207 5.50 15.93 11.00
C ALA A 207 7.03 16.03 11.17
N GLY A 208 7.54 15.73 12.36
CA GLY A 208 8.95 15.35 12.50
C GLY A 208 9.17 13.98 11.84
N PHE A 209 10.41 13.65 11.48
CA PHE A 209 10.77 12.42 10.76
C PHE A 209 10.16 11.12 11.34
N SER A 210 10.03 11.01 12.67
CA SER A 210 9.40 9.87 13.35
C SER A 210 7.88 9.75 13.17
N ARG A 211 7.22 10.76 12.58
CA ARG A 211 5.80 10.76 12.22
C ARG A 211 5.56 10.59 10.70
N TYR A 212 6.61 10.36 9.91
CA TYR A 212 6.47 9.93 8.52
C TYR A 212 6.27 8.41 8.47
N MET A 213 5.16 7.97 7.89
CA MET A 213 4.71 6.57 7.92
C MET A 213 4.74 5.93 6.54
N ALA A 214 5.17 4.67 6.45
CA ALA A 214 5.00 3.88 5.24
C ALA A 214 3.53 3.51 5.03
N TRP A 215 3.13 3.30 3.76
CA TRP A 215 1.79 2.84 3.40
C TRP A 215 1.87 1.38 2.94
N PRO A 216 1.54 0.39 3.79
CA PRO A 216 1.71 -1.04 3.49
C PRO A 216 0.71 -1.57 2.44
N VAL A 217 1.05 -2.72 1.84
CA VAL A 217 0.26 -3.35 0.78
C VAL A 217 -1.09 -3.83 1.30
N CYS A 218 -2.18 -3.22 0.83
CA CYS A 218 -3.53 -3.72 1.08
C CYS A 218 -3.84 -4.90 0.14
N VAL A 219 -3.41 -6.11 0.49
CA VAL A 219 -3.71 -7.34 -0.27
C VAL A 219 -5.19 -7.72 -0.11
N GLN A 220 -6.07 -7.02 -0.82
CA GLN A 220 -7.48 -7.37 -0.90
C GLN A 220 -7.66 -8.62 -1.76
N ARG A 221 -7.73 -9.80 -1.13
CA ARG A 221 -8.20 -11.08 -1.72
C ARG A 221 -9.66 -10.94 -2.19
N THR A 222 -9.90 -10.22 -3.27
CA THR A 222 -11.21 -10.07 -3.92
C THR A 222 -11.51 -11.27 -4.82
N GLY A 223 -11.83 -12.39 -4.18
CA GLY A 223 -12.28 -13.62 -4.84
C GLY A 223 -13.70 -13.51 -5.40
N SER A 224 -13.93 -12.60 -6.34
CA SER A 224 -15.25 -12.37 -6.96
C SER A 224 -15.15 -12.37 -8.49
N LYS A 225 -15.86 -13.27 -9.14
CA LYS A 225 -16.13 -13.19 -10.59
C LYS A 225 -17.23 -12.16 -10.84
N THR A 226 -16.85 -10.93 -11.14
CA THR A 226 -17.72 -9.90 -11.73
C THR A 226 -17.10 -9.41 -13.03
N THR A 227 -17.93 -8.90 -13.94
CA THR A 227 -17.62 -8.75 -15.38
C THR A 227 -17.08 -7.38 -15.77
N ASP A 228 -16.72 -6.55 -14.80
CA ASP A 228 -16.35 -5.14 -15.00
C ASP A 228 -14.83 -5.00 -15.10
N GLY A 229 -14.35 -4.68 -16.31
CA GLY A 229 -12.95 -4.72 -16.69
C GLY A 229 -12.12 -3.55 -16.15
N ASN A 230 -11.61 -3.66 -14.91
CA ASN A 230 -10.41 -2.91 -14.49
C ASN A 230 -9.68 -3.49 -13.25
N LYS A 231 -9.40 -4.81 -13.24
CA LYS A 231 -8.58 -5.44 -12.19
C LYS A 231 -7.52 -6.41 -12.74
N PHE A 232 -6.26 -6.09 -12.46
CA PHE A 232 -5.04 -6.91 -12.62
C PHE A 232 -4.78 -7.51 -14.02
N LEU A 233 -4.08 -6.76 -14.87
CA LEU A 233 -3.66 -7.15 -16.23
C LEU A 233 -2.18 -6.85 -16.52
N TYR A 234 -1.26 -7.51 -15.81
CA TYR A 234 0.14 -7.64 -16.23
C TYR A 234 0.61 -9.10 -16.12
N ASN A 235 1.46 -9.54 -17.05
CA ASN A 235 1.93 -10.92 -17.23
C ASN A 235 0.82 -11.99 -17.31
N LYS A 236 0.30 -12.20 -18.53
CA LYS A 236 -0.48 -13.39 -18.91
C LYS A 236 0.21 -14.08 -20.09
N PHE A 237 0.34 -15.40 -19.99
CA PHE A 237 0.90 -16.27 -21.03
C PHE A 237 -0.20 -17.19 -21.56
N PHE A 238 -0.29 -17.29 -22.87
CA PHE A 238 -1.32 -18.02 -23.59
C PHE A 238 -0.74 -19.32 -24.16
N ILE A 239 -1.44 -20.42 -23.92
CA ILE A 239 -1.34 -21.61 -24.76
C ILE A 239 -2.46 -21.57 -25.78
N TYR A 240 -2.13 -21.83 -27.04
CA TYR A 240 -3.08 -21.81 -28.14
C TYR A 240 -2.94 -23.05 -29.02
N VAL A 241 -4.07 -23.51 -29.55
CA VAL A 241 -4.17 -24.59 -30.53
C VAL A 241 -4.78 -24.04 -31.80
N ILE A 242 -4.06 -24.18 -32.92
CA ILE A 242 -4.50 -23.78 -34.26
C ILE A 242 -4.98 -25.00 -35.02
N GLU A 243 -6.11 -24.87 -35.70
CA GLU A 243 -6.58 -25.80 -36.74
C GLU A 243 -6.03 -25.40 -38.10
N CYS A 244 -5.45 -26.36 -38.82
CA CYS A 244 -4.92 -26.17 -40.17
C CYS A 244 -5.84 -26.78 -41.24
N GLU A 245 -5.67 -26.37 -42.49
CA GLU A 245 -6.51 -26.75 -43.65
C GLU A 245 -6.49 -28.27 -43.94
N ASP A 246 -5.41 -28.95 -43.57
CA ASP A 246 -5.25 -30.41 -43.61
C ASP A 246 -5.90 -31.16 -42.43
N LYS A 247 -6.56 -30.44 -41.51
CA LYS A 247 -7.08 -30.92 -40.22
C LYS A 247 -5.99 -31.36 -39.23
N SER A 248 -4.73 -30.95 -39.41
CA SER A 248 -3.72 -31.02 -38.36
C SER A 248 -3.93 -29.94 -37.30
N TYR A 249 -3.26 -30.11 -36.16
CA TYR A 249 -3.28 -29.15 -35.05
C TYR A 249 -1.87 -28.71 -34.69
N TYR A 250 -1.62 -27.40 -34.75
CA TYR A 250 -0.41 -26.79 -34.18
C TYR A 250 -0.68 -26.32 -32.74
N ILE A 251 0.27 -26.55 -31.83
CA ILE A 251 0.19 -26.18 -30.41
C ILE A 251 1.39 -25.29 -30.08
N GLY A 252 1.16 -24.13 -29.47
CA GLY A 252 2.23 -23.19 -29.12
C GLY A 252 1.95 -22.36 -27.86
N GLN A 253 3.00 -21.71 -27.35
CA GLN A 253 2.94 -20.70 -26.28
C GLN A 253 3.28 -19.29 -26.78
N THR A 254 2.77 -18.25 -26.13
CA THR A 254 3.07 -16.82 -26.39
C THR A 254 2.62 -15.94 -25.22
N SER A 255 3.24 -14.77 -25.01
CA SER A 255 2.69 -13.70 -24.16
C SER A 255 1.60 -12.87 -24.87
N ASP A 256 1.51 -13.00 -26.19
CA ASP A 256 0.63 -12.20 -27.06
C ASP A 256 -0.02 -13.13 -28.10
N ILE A 257 -1.28 -13.48 -27.87
CA ILE A 257 -2.02 -14.40 -28.75
C ILE A 257 -2.37 -13.76 -30.11
N ILE A 258 -2.58 -12.44 -30.16
CA ILE A 258 -2.98 -11.74 -31.39
C ILE A 258 -1.81 -11.57 -32.35
N ALA A 259 -0.67 -11.02 -31.90
CA ALA A 259 0.49 -10.87 -32.79
C ALA A 259 1.00 -12.24 -33.24
N ARG A 260 0.91 -13.26 -32.37
CA ARG A 260 1.29 -14.61 -32.74
C ARG A 260 0.31 -15.24 -33.74
N TRP A 261 -1.00 -15.01 -33.59
CA TRP A 261 -1.98 -15.42 -34.59
C TRP A 261 -1.72 -14.78 -35.95
N GLU A 262 -1.42 -13.48 -35.99
CA GLU A 262 -1.09 -12.77 -37.23
C GLU A 262 0.21 -13.26 -37.87
N GLN A 263 1.25 -13.56 -37.09
CA GLN A 263 2.45 -14.22 -37.60
C GLN A 263 2.11 -15.56 -38.28
N HIS A 264 1.29 -16.41 -37.64
CA HIS A 264 0.85 -17.67 -38.24
C HIS A 264 0.03 -17.43 -39.52
N ARG A 265 -0.95 -16.50 -39.50
CA ARG A 265 -1.81 -16.17 -40.66
C ARG A 265 -1.05 -15.59 -41.85
N SER A 266 0.03 -14.84 -41.60
CA SER A 266 0.87 -14.22 -42.64
C SER A 266 2.02 -15.10 -43.15
N GLY A 267 2.14 -16.35 -42.68
CA GLY A 267 3.26 -17.23 -43.04
C GLY A 267 4.59 -16.92 -42.34
N MET A 268 4.61 -15.95 -41.43
CA MET A 268 5.77 -15.60 -40.58
C MET A 268 5.82 -16.40 -39.25
N GLY A 269 4.88 -17.34 -39.05
CA GLY A 269 4.77 -18.18 -37.86
C GLY A 269 5.79 -19.34 -37.82
N ALA A 270 5.48 -20.36 -37.02
CA ALA A 270 6.29 -21.57 -36.97
C ALA A 270 6.24 -22.34 -38.31
N ASP A 271 7.32 -23.02 -38.69
CA ASP A 271 7.46 -23.66 -40.01
C ASP A 271 6.36 -24.69 -40.29
N TRP A 272 5.89 -25.40 -39.27
CA TRP A 272 4.72 -26.29 -39.37
C TRP A 272 3.51 -25.59 -39.99
N THR A 273 3.22 -24.36 -39.59
CA THR A 273 2.10 -23.56 -40.12
C THR A 273 2.38 -22.83 -41.43
N LYS A 274 3.64 -22.84 -41.90
CA LYS A 274 3.98 -22.41 -43.27
C LYS A 274 3.61 -23.50 -44.27
N THR A 275 3.85 -24.76 -43.90
CA THR A 275 3.48 -25.94 -44.72
C THR A 275 1.99 -26.31 -44.57
N HIS A 276 1.44 -26.24 -43.35
CA HIS A 276 0.05 -26.57 -43.05
C HIS A 276 -0.72 -25.28 -42.73
N LYS A 277 -1.36 -24.71 -43.76
CA LYS A 277 -1.99 -23.38 -43.71
C LYS A 277 -3.01 -23.26 -42.57
N PRO A 278 -2.90 -22.26 -41.68
CA PRO A 278 -3.76 -22.12 -40.50
C PRO A 278 -5.13 -21.51 -40.84
N ILE A 279 -6.21 -22.07 -40.27
CA ILE A 279 -7.58 -21.56 -40.40
C ILE A 279 -7.96 -20.67 -39.22
N ARG A 280 -7.83 -21.18 -37.99
CA ARG A 280 -8.28 -20.48 -36.76
C ARG A 280 -7.61 -21.05 -35.50
N ILE A 281 -7.60 -20.27 -34.41
CA ILE A 281 -7.36 -20.78 -33.06
C ILE A 281 -8.65 -21.41 -32.54
N ILE A 282 -8.62 -22.72 -32.28
CA ILE A 282 -9.77 -23.52 -31.81
C ILE A 282 -9.83 -23.67 -30.30
N HIS A 283 -8.71 -23.49 -29.60
CA HIS A 283 -8.63 -23.60 -28.16
C HIS A 283 -7.52 -22.69 -27.65
N TYR A 284 -7.76 -21.97 -26.54
CA TYR A 284 -6.70 -21.30 -25.79
C TYR A 284 -6.89 -21.42 -24.27
N GLU A 285 -5.76 -21.40 -23.55
CA GLU A 285 -5.67 -21.40 -22.09
C GLU A 285 -4.75 -20.25 -21.63
N ILE A 286 -5.03 -19.66 -20.46
CA ILE A 286 -4.28 -18.52 -19.91
C ILE A 286 -3.59 -18.95 -18.61
N PHE A 287 -2.31 -18.60 -18.48
CA PHE A 287 -1.46 -18.84 -17.31
C PHE A 287 -0.84 -17.52 -16.81
N PRO A 288 -0.64 -17.33 -15.50
CA PRO A 288 0.06 -16.17 -14.97
C PRO A 288 1.58 -16.23 -15.22
N THR A 289 2.14 -17.41 -15.49
CA THR A 289 3.58 -17.61 -15.72
C THR A 289 3.89 -18.27 -17.05
N ARG A 290 5.07 -17.99 -17.61
CA ARG A 290 5.56 -18.62 -18.84
C ARG A 290 5.88 -20.09 -18.61
N GLU A 291 6.35 -20.38 -17.40
CA GLU A 291 6.82 -21.65 -16.91
C GLU A 291 5.66 -22.66 -16.83
N GLU A 292 4.49 -22.25 -16.32
CA GLU A 292 3.25 -23.04 -16.37
C GLU A 292 2.72 -23.21 -17.79
N ALA A 293 2.73 -22.16 -18.61
CA ALA A 293 2.35 -22.26 -20.02
C ALA A 293 3.22 -23.30 -20.73
N VAL A 294 4.55 -23.24 -20.61
CA VAL A 294 5.49 -24.21 -21.20
C VAL A 294 5.28 -25.62 -20.66
N ARG A 295 4.91 -25.81 -19.38
CA ARG A 295 4.50 -27.12 -18.84
C ARG A 295 3.25 -27.63 -19.55
N ARG A 296 2.22 -26.80 -19.68
CA ARG A 296 0.97 -27.13 -20.37
C ARG A 296 1.17 -27.40 -21.86
N GLU A 297 2.05 -26.65 -22.53
CA GLU A 297 2.41 -26.88 -23.93
C GLU A 297 3.02 -28.27 -24.14
N LYS A 298 3.89 -28.70 -23.22
CA LYS A 298 4.46 -30.06 -23.21
C LYS A 298 3.39 -31.12 -22.97
N GLU A 299 2.51 -30.94 -21.98
CA GLU A 299 1.37 -31.83 -21.71
C GLU A 299 0.49 -32.03 -22.95
N LEU A 300 0.04 -30.92 -23.58
CA LEU A 300 -0.83 -30.94 -24.74
C LEU A 300 -0.17 -31.57 -25.98
N LYS A 301 1.17 -31.50 -26.08
CA LYS A 301 1.95 -32.16 -27.14
C LYS A 301 2.10 -33.68 -26.95
N THR A 302 1.81 -34.23 -25.77
CA THR A 302 1.81 -35.69 -25.54
C THR A 302 0.69 -36.42 -26.28
N GLY A 303 0.80 -37.75 -26.42
CA GLY A 303 -0.27 -38.60 -26.96
C GLY A 303 -1.57 -38.56 -26.15
N PHE A 304 -1.50 -38.28 -24.84
CA PHE A 304 -2.68 -38.08 -23.99
C PHE A 304 -3.29 -36.69 -24.21
N GLY A 305 -2.48 -35.63 -24.19
CA GLY A 305 -2.90 -34.25 -24.45
C GLY A 305 -3.57 -34.07 -25.82
N ARG A 306 -3.02 -34.69 -26.87
CA ARG A 306 -3.63 -34.70 -28.22
C ARG A 306 -4.98 -35.42 -28.27
N LYS A 307 -5.18 -36.48 -27.47
CA LYS A 307 -6.51 -37.13 -27.32
C LYS A 307 -7.48 -36.25 -26.53
N TRP A 308 -6.99 -35.56 -25.50
CA TRP A 308 -7.79 -34.61 -24.70
C TRP A 308 -8.28 -33.43 -25.55
N ILE A 309 -7.41 -32.78 -26.35
CA ILE A 309 -7.82 -31.71 -27.29
C ILE A 309 -8.97 -32.18 -28.20
N LYS A 310 -8.83 -33.36 -28.83
CA LYS A 310 -9.88 -33.91 -29.69
C LYS A 310 -11.19 -34.18 -28.93
N ARG A 311 -11.14 -34.60 -27.66
CA ARG A 311 -12.31 -34.80 -26.81
C ARG A 311 -13.03 -33.49 -26.48
N GLU A 312 -12.29 -32.43 -26.14
CA GLU A 312 -12.91 -31.15 -25.77
C GLU A 312 -13.51 -30.41 -26.96
N ILE A 313 -12.91 -30.54 -28.15
CA ILE A 313 -13.50 -30.07 -29.42
C ILE A 313 -14.78 -30.85 -29.74
N ALA A 314 -14.72 -32.19 -29.71
CA ALA A 314 -15.88 -33.04 -29.99
C ALA A 314 -17.03 -32.86 -28.98
N ALA A 315 -16.74 -32.32 -27.79
CA ALA A 315 -17.72 -32.01 -26.76
C ALA A 315 -18.11 -30.51 -26.69
N GLY A 316 -17.63 -29.67 -27.61
CA GLY A 316 -17.95 -28.24 -27.66
C GLY A 316 -17.46 -27.41 -26.44
N ARG A 317 -16.49 -27.92 -25.67
CA ARG A 317 -15.92 -27.24 -24.48
C ARG A 317 -14.60 -26.52 -24.77
N ASN A 318 -14.15 -26.52 -26.02
CA ASN A 318 -12.99 -25.77 -26.45
C ASN A 318 -13.25 -24.24 -26.42
N LYS A 319 -12.19 -23.45 -26.27
CA LYS A 319 -12.25 -21.98 -26.29
C LYS A 319 -11.73 -21.43 -27.63
N PRO A 320 -12.57 -21.30 -28.67
CA PRO A 320 -12.16 -20.67 -29.92
C PRO A 320 -11.90 -19.18 -29.69
N PHE A 321 -10.96 -18.60 -30.45
CA PHE A 321 -10.64 -17.17 -30.38
C PHE A 321 -11.55 -16.35 -31.32
N SER A 322 -12.08 -15.22 -30.84
CA SER A 322 -13.14 -14.44 -31.51
C SER A 322 -12.69 -13.02 -31.88
N THR A 323 -12.37 -12.81 -33.16
CA THR A 323 -11.68 -11.61 -33.68
C THR A 323 -12.58 -10.37 -33.88
N LYS A 324 -13.48 -10.07 -32.93
CA LYS A 324 -14.27 -8.82 -32.93
C LYS A 324 -14.38 -8.11 -31.59
N GLU A 325 -14.52 -8.86 -30.50
CA GLU A 325 -14.68 -8.29 -29.16
C GLU A 325 -13.33 -8.34 -28.40
N GLU A 326 -12.72 -9.53 -28.31
CA GLU A 326 -11.37 -9.73 -27.73
C GLU A 326 -10.29 -8.89 -28.44
N GLU A 327 -10.48 -8.58 -29.74
CA GLU A 327 -9.54 -7.78 -30.53
C GLU A 327 -9.51 -6.29 -30.16
N ILE A 328 -10.60 -5.75 -29.58
CA ILE A 328 -10.68 -4.34 -29.18
C ILE A 328 -9.98 -4.15 -27.82
N GLU A 329 -10.32 -5.01 -26.86
CA GLU A 329 -9.76 -5.00 -25.50
C GLU A 329 -8.23 -5.20 -25.51
N ILE A 330 -7.72 -6.12 -26.34
CA ILE A 330 -6.28 -6.40 -26.42
C ILE A 330 -5.53 -5.34 -27.24
N ARG A 331 -6.17 -4.66 -28.22
CA ARG A 331 -5.53 -3.52 -28.93
C ARG A 331 -5.46 -2.25 -28.09
N ALA A 332 -6.45 -1.99 -27.22
CA ALA A 332 -6.40 -0.87 -26.28
C ALA A 332 -5.18 -0.96 -25.35
N ASN A 333 -4.92 -2.15 -24.81
CA ASN A 333 -3.81 -2.45 -23.89
C ASN A 333 -2.41 -2.53 -24.56
N LYS A 334 -2.28 -2.21 -25.86
CA LYS A 334 -1.02 -2.36 -26.62
C LYS A 334 -0.26 -1.07 -26.91
N LYS A 335 -0.81 0.10 -26.58
CA LYS A 335 -0.14 1.40 -26.80
C LYS A 335 0.88 1.78 -25.70
N THR A 336 1.12 0.89 -24.74
CA THR A 336 1.94 1.11 -23.54
C THR A 336 3.21 0.23 -23.49
N ASP A 337 3.60 -0.38 -24.61
CA ASP A 337 4.70 -1.36 -24.64
C ASP A 337 6.10 -0.72 -24.65
N THR A 338 6.58 -0.33 -23.45
CA THR A 338 7.96 0.12 -23.20
C THR A 338 8.50 -0.39 -21.86
N SER A 339 8.49 -1.69 -21.58
CA SER A 339 9.02 -2.24 -20.30
C SER A 339 9.63 -3.66 -20.38
N THR A 340 10.76 -3.81 -21.09
CA THR A 340 11.60 -5.02 -20.99
C THR A 340 12.48 -5.05 -19.72
N TRP A 341 11.90 -4.85 -18.53
CA TRP A 341 12.65 -4.83 -17.27
C TRP A 341 11.94 -5.53 -16.09
N HIS A 342 12.66 -6.47 -15.48
CA HIS A 342 12.47 -7.10 -14.16
C HIS A 342 11.10 -7.75 -13.82
N LYS A 343 11.10 -9.10 -13.70
CA LYS A 343 10.38 -9.76 -12.60
C LYS A 343 11.05 -9.27 -11.30
N GLY A 344 10.33 -8.56 -10.43
CA GLY A 344 10.91 -7.95 -9.23
C GLY A 344 9.87 -7.56 -8.18
N TYR A 345 10.33 -7.31 -6.97
CA TYR A 345 9.51 -7.00 -5.80
C TYR A 345 8.84 -5.62 -5.91
N ILE A 346 7.58 -5.51 -5.48
CA ILE A 346 6.84 -4.24 -5.36
C ILE A 346 7.51 -3.38 -4.28
N SER A 347 7.84 -2.12 -4.60
CA SER A 347 8.49 -1.22 -3.64
C SER A 347 7.49 -0.56 -2.68
N GLU A 348 7.97 -0.01 -1.55
CA GLU A 348 7.12 0.82 -0.68
C GLU A 348 6.65 2.07 -1.44
N LEU A 349 7.45 2.59 -2.38
CA LEU A 349 7.10 3.72 -3.24
C LEU A 349 5.93 3.40 -4.17
N GLU A 350 5.98 2.26 -4.87
CA GLU A 350 4.87 1.77 -5.70
C GLU A 350 3.60 1.55 -4.86
N THR A 351 3.75 0.92 -3.70
CA THR A 351 2.64 0.66 -2.78
C THR A 351 1.98 1.95 -2.28
N LEU A 352 2.78 2.97 -1.97
CA LEU A 352 2.30 4.28 -1.53
C LEU A 352 1.61 5.03 -2.68
N ILE A 353 2.16 5.00 -3.90
CA ILE A 353 1.54 5.63 -5.07
C ILE A 353 0.19 4.99 -5.39
N LEU A 354 0.15 3.67 -5.57
CA LEU A 354 -1.08 2.94 -5.93
C LEU A 354 -2.12 2.93 -4.79
N GLY A 355 -1.66 2.82 -3.53
CA GLY A 355 -2.54 2.66 -2.36
C GLY A 355 -3.00 3.98 -1.72
N MET A 356 -2.12 4.96 -1.59
CA MET A 356 -2.36 6.23 -0.88
C MET A 356 -2.69 7.38 -1.84
N LEU A 357 -2.03 7.41 -3.01
CA LEU A 357 -2.07 8.52 -3.96
C LEU A 357 -2.87 8.21 -5.23
N ASN A 358 -3.73 7.18 -5.20
CA ASN A 358 -4.80 7.07 -6.18
C ASN A 358 -5.87 8.17 -5.95
N LYS A 359 -6.65 8.46 -7.00
CA LYS A 359 -7.58 9.60 -7.06
C LYS A 359 -8.61 9.62 -5.93
N GLU A 360 -9.13 8.47 -5.53
CA GLU A 360 -10.15 8.37 -4.48
C GLU A 360 -9.51 8.52 -3.10
N THR A 361 -8.46 7.74 -2.79
CA THR A 361 -7.77 7.77 -1.50
C THR A 361 -7.17 9.15 -1.21
N LEU A 362 -6.54 9.80 -2.20
CA LEU A 362 -5.94 11.14 -2.03
C LEU A 362 -7.00 12.19 -1.66
N ILE A 363 -8.16 12.17 -2.34
CA ILE A 363 -9.24 13.13 -2.10
C ILE A 363 -9.95 12.86 -0.76
N ASP A 364 -10.15 11.59 -0.40
CA ASP A 364 -10.71 11.20 0.91
C ASP A 364 -9.76 11.56 2.06
N LEU A 365 -8.46 11.32 1.90
CA LEU A 365 -7.41 11.68 2.86
C LEU A 365 -7.37 13.20 3.09
N VAL A 366 -7.32 13.98 2.01
CA VAL A 366 -7.28 15.44 2.07
C VAL A 366 -8.56 16.03 2.68
N ARG A 367 -9.72 15.40 2.53
CA ARG A 367 -10.98 15.91 3.10
C ARG A 367 -11.21 15.57 4.57
N HIS A 368 -10.80 14.37 5.00
CA HIS A 368 -11.31 13.79 6.26
C HIS A 368 -10.23 13.29 7.23
N PHE A 369 -8.97 13.21 6.79
CA PHE A 369 -7.89 12.55 7.54
C PHE A 369 -6.70 13.48 7.82
N VAL A 370 -6.96 14.77 7.79
CA VAL A 370 -6.05 15.84 8.19
C VAL A 370 -6.73 16.67 9.28
N VAL A 371 -6.03 16.96 10.37
CA VAL A 371 -6.50 17.85 11.45
C VAL A 371 -5.39 18.78 11.90
N PHE A 372 -5.75 19.92 12.48
CA PHE A 372 -4.83 20.91 13.04
C PHE A 372 -5.05 21.02 14.55
N GLU A 373 -4.03 20.69 15.33
CA GLU A 373 -3.97 20.92 16.77
C GLU A 373 -3.39 22.32 17.04
N LYS A 374 -3.79 22.97 18.13
CA LYS A 374 -3.18 24.22 18.61
C LYS A 374 -2.76 24.07 20.06
N SER A 375 -1.50 23.74 20.28
CA SER A 375 -0.93 23.64 21.62
C SER A 375 -0.51 25.04 22.11
N VAL A 376 -1.05 25.47 23.25
CA VAL A 376 -0.56 26.66 23.96
C VAL A 376 0.71 26.28 24.72
N SER A 377 1.87 26.68 24.20
CA SER A 377 3.14 26.53 24.90
C SER A 377 3.40 27.75 25.78
N LEU A 378 3.11 27.62 27.09
CA LEU A 378 3.76 28.44 28.10
C LEU A 378 5.26 28.12 28.07
N ARG A 379 6.12 29.11 27.88
CA ARG A 379 7.58 28.90 27.89
C ARG A 379 8.04 28.48 29.28
N ALA A 380 8.35 27.20 29.47
CA ALA A 380 9.15 26.77 30.62
C ALA A 380 10.59 27.31 30.50
N PRO A 381 11.19 27.86 31.56
CA PRO A 381 12.43 28.64 31.47
C PRO A 381 13.69 27.76 31.35
N HIS A 382 13.92 27.20 30.16
CA HIS A 382 15.08 26.33 29.86
C HIS A 382 15.86 26.73 28.59
N ARG A 383 16.36 27.98 28.57
CA ARG A 383 17.69 28.35 28.06
C ARG A 383 18.09 29.73 28.56
N GLN A 384 19.40 30.00 28.59
CA GLN A 384 19.98 31.24 29.13
C GLN A 384 19.86 32.40 28.13
N GLU A 385 18.74 33.11 28.18
CA GLU A 385 18.59 34.46 27.63
C GLU A 385 18.00 35.35 28.75
N GLN A 386 18.30 36.64 28.74
CA GLN A 386 17.96 37.54 29.87
C GLN A 386 16.44 37.72 30.00
N GLU A 387 15.92 37.61 31.21
CA GLU A 387 14.49 37.75 31.50
C GLU A 387 14.04 39.21 31.36
N ASP A 388 13.07 39.47 30.49
CA ASP A 388 12.21 40.66 30.53
C ASP A 388 10.96 40.31 31.37
N PRO A 389 10.79 40.87 32.59
CA PRO A 389 9.78 40.38 33.53
C PRO A 389 8.31 40.62 33.14
N GLU A 390 8.01 41.53 32.21
CA GLU A 390 6.63 41.97 31.98
C GLU A 390 5.86 41.12 30.96
N THR A 391 6.57 40.50 30.00
CA THR A 391 5.92 39.95 28.79
C THR A 391 5.57 38.46 28.92
N LYS A 392 4.39 38.15 29.48
CA LYS A 392 3.78 36.79 29.49
C LYS A 392 3.30 36.35 28.09
N ILE A 393 4.21 36.33 27.12
CA ILE A 393 3.91 35.99 25.73
C ILE A 393 3.52 34.51 25.62
N THR A 394 2.25 34.29 25.28
CA THR A 394 1.67 32.97 25.12
C THR A 394 1.85 32.52 23.67
N THR A 395 2.86 31.69 23.39
CA THR A 395 3.10 31.17 22.03
C THR A 395 2.10 30.05 21.72
N ILE A 396 1.24 30.26 20.73
CA ILE A 396 0.37 29.21 20.16
C ILE A 396 1.15 28.50 19.06
N THR A 397 1.32 27.19 19.18
CA THR A 397 1.95 26.36 18.14
C THR A 397 0.88 25.52 17.43
N THR A 398 0.70 25.71 16.13
CA THR A 398 -0.17 24.87 15.30
C THR A 398 0.57 23.60 14.85
N VAL A 399 -0.07 22.43 14.91
CA VAL A 399 0.47 21.16 14.40
C VAL A 399 -0.56 20.47 13.50
N LYS A 400 -0.20 20.29 12.22
CA LYS A 400 -0.98 19.51 11.25
C LYS A 400 -0.69 18.01 11.43
N LYS A 401 -1.69 17.23 11.84
CA LYS A 401 -1.62 15.76 11.90
C LYS A 401 -2.28 15.17 10.63
N LEU A 402 -1.64 14.16 10.04
CA LEU A 402 -2.16 13.35 8.92
C LEU A 402 -2.39 11.93 9.45
N ALA A 403 -3.46 11.27 9.02
CA ALA A 403 -3.77 9.90 9.45
C ALA A 403 -2.75 8.87 8.92
N ALA A 404 -2.42 7.89 9.76
CA ALA A 404 -1.71 6.69 9.35
C ALA A 404 -2.65 5.67 8.66
N TYR A 405 -2.08 4.78 7.84
CA TYR A 405 -2.78 3.71 7.11
C TYR A 405 -3.88 3.02 7.91
N HIS A 406 -3.57 2.56 9.14
CA HIS A 406 -4.52 1.80 9.96
C HIS A 406 -5.69 2.67 10.43
N GLN A 407 -5.48 3.96 10.66
CA GLN A 407 -6.55 4.90 11.03
C GLN A 407 -7.48 5.15 9.85
N TYR A 408 -6.93 5.34 8.65
CA TYR A 408 -7.70 5.53 7.41
C TYR A 408 -8.68 4.37 7.16
N TYR A 409 -8.17 3.14 7.09
CA TYR A 409 -9.00 1.97 6.81
C TYR A 409 -9.94 1.61 7.98
N ALA A 410 -9.51 1.72 9.24
CA ALA A 410 -10.36 1.43 10.39
C ALA A 410 -11.54 2.41 10.51
N VAL A 411 -11.30 3.71 10.29
CA VAL A 411 -12.35 4.73 10.32
C VAL A 411 -13.34 4.55 9.16
N ASN A 412 -12.86 4.30 7.94
CA ASN A 412 -13.76 4.07 6.81
C ASN A 412 -14.63 2.81 7.02
N ARG A 413 -14.07 1.72 7.56
CA ARG A 413 -14.87 0.54 7.97
C ARG A 413 -15.85 0.82 9.11
N ALA A 414 -15.51 1.70 10.05
CA ALA A 414 -16.42 2.12 11.11
C ALA A 414 -17.59 2.95 10.56
N VAL A 415 -17.32 3.88 9.62
CA VAL A 415 -18.35 4.67 8.94
C VAL A 415 -19.31 3.76 8.16
N GLU A 416 -18.79 2.84 7.33
CA GLU A 416 -19.60 1.82 6.62
C GLU A 416 -20.50 1.03 7.59
N SER A 417 -19.92 0.55 8.69
CA SER A 417 -20.62 -0.26 9.70
C SER A 417 -21.72 0.51 10.42
N THR A 418 -21.49 1.80 10.71
CA THR A 418 -22.47 2.69 11.32
C THR A 418 -23.60 3.06 10.37
N LEU A 419 -23.32 3.31 9.08
CA LEU A 419 -24.38 3.57 8.09
C LEU A 419 -25.31 2.35 7.93
N ARG A 420 -24.74 1.15 7.80
CA ARG A 420 -25.49 -0.13 7.81
C ARG A 420 -26.35 -0.27 9.08
N ALA A 421 -25.75 -0.04 10.25
CA ALA A 421 -26.41 -0.18 11.54
C ALA A 421 -27.55 0.84 11.73
N ALA A 422 -27.38 2.07 11.24
CA ALA A 422 -28.39 3.13 11.28
C ALA A 422 -29.57 2.88 10.33
N GLY A 423 -29.49 1.89 9.44
CA GLY A 423 -30.54 1.59 8.46
C GLY A 423 -30.50 2.48 7.23
N TYR A 424 -29.45 3.29 7.09
CA TYR A 424 -29.21 4.04 5.88
C TYR A 424 -28.79 3.04 4.82
N HIS A 425 -29.64 2.86 3.81
CA HIS A 425 -29.21 2.20 2.59
C HIS A 425 -28.01 2.97 2.07
N SER A 426 -26.85 2.32 2.02
CA SER A 426 -25.67 2.93 1.45
C SER A 426 -25.95 3.21 -0.02
N LEU A 427 -26.15 4.50 -0.36
CA LEU A 427 -25.98 5.03 -1.70
C LEU A 427 -24.49 4.89 -2.04
N LEU A 428 -24.11 3.66 -2.33
CA LEU A 428 -22.75 3.29 -2.69
C LEU A 428 -22.40 3.98 -3.99
N LEU A 429 -21.24 4.64 -3.98
CA LEU A 429 -20.35 4.65 -5.12
C LEU A 429 -20.24 3.20 -5.63
N GLU A 430 -20.76 2.94 -6.82
CA GLU A 430 -20.83 1.59 -7.39
C GLU A 430 -19.40 1.02 -7.52
N GLY A 431 -19.09 -0.01 -6.74
CA GLY A 431 -17.74 -0.58 -6.66
C GLY A 431 -17.45 -1.40 -5.40
N TRP A 432 -18.16 -1.16 -4.29
CA TRP A 432 -17.88 -1.79 -2.98
C TRP A 432 -19.03 -2.64 -2.42
N THR A 433 -19.38 -3.74 -3.09
CA THR A 433 -20.03 -4.90 -2.44
C THR A 433 -19.40 -6.22 -2.89
N ALA A 434 -18.90 -7.00 -1.93
CA ALA A 434 -18.60 -8.41 -2.12
C ALA A 434 -19.82 -9.23 -1.65
N LYS A 435 -20.21 -10.24 -2.44
CA LYS A 435 -21.34 -11.11 -2.09
C LYS A 435 -20.89 -12.18 -1.07
N LEU A 436 -21.72 -12.41 -0.04
CA LEU A 436 -21.84 -13.72 0.60
C LEU A 436 -22.55 -14.66 -0.41
N ASP A 437 -22.55 -15.99 -0.34
CA ASP A 437 -22.50 -16.93 0.79
C ASP A 437 -21.71 -18.21 0.43
N GLY A 438 -21.55 -19.15 1.38
CA GLY A 438 -21.19 -20.54 1.08
C GLY A 438 -20.36 -21.26 2.15
N VAL A 439 -20.92 -22.28 2.80
CA VAL A 439 -20.27 -23.11 3.83
C VAL A 439 -19.93 -24.50 3.27
N VAL A 440 -18.72 -25.02 3.55
CA VAL A 440 -18.37 -26.44 3.42
C VAL A 440 -17.43 -26.84 4.56
N HIS A 441 -17.68 -27.97 5.22
CA HIS A 441 -16.78 -28.59 6.22
C HIS A 441 -15.96 -29.75 5.62
N SER A 442 -14.83 -30.11 6.24
CA SER A 442 -14.17 -31.42 6.05
C SER A 442 -13.30 -31.81 7.27
N PRO A 443 -13.00 -33.11 7.50
CA PRO A 443 -12.36 -33.61 8.73
C PRO A 443 -10.82 -33.76 8.64
N PRO A 444 -10.12 -34.05 9.75
CA PRO A 444 -8.66 -34.15 9.84
C PRO A 444 -8.09 -35.57 9.63
N LEU A 445 -6.77 -35.71 9.50
CA LEU A 445 -5.97 -36.90 9.87
C LEU A 445 -4.45 -36.59 9.94
N GLU A 446 -3.66 -37.52 10.49
CA GLU A 446 -2.28 -37.34 10.99
C GLU A 446 -1.21 -38.11 10.16
N GLY A 447 0.09 -37.92 10.45
CA GLY A 447 1.15 -38.89 10.12
C GLY A 447 2.50 -38.30 9.67
N CYS A 448 3.57 -38.53 10.43
CA CYS A 448 4.94 -38.04 10.15
C CYS A 448 5.89 -39.14 9.63
N GLN A 449 7.02 -38.76 9.00
CA GLN A 449 8.39 -39.07 9.52
C GLN A 449 9.55 -38.53 8.64
N THR A 450 10.77 -38.60 9.19
CA THR A 450 12.02 -37.85 8.88
C THR A 450 13.25 -38.78 8.84
N LYS A 451 14.52 -38.32 8.71
CA LYS A 451 15.05 -37.01 8.23
C LYS A 451 15.83 -37.24 6.91
N SER A 452 17.13 -37.51 6.78
CA SER A 452 18.39 -37.11 7.44
C SER A 452 19.52 -37.23 6.37
N ASP A 453 20.73 -36.67 6.48
CA ASP A 453 21.34 -35.80 7.50
C ASP A 453 21.43 -34.34 6.92
N GLY A 454 22.23 -33.35 7.36
CA GLY A 454 23.18 -33.17 8.47
C GLY A 454 24.51 -32.53 7.99
N VAL A 455 25.23 -31.69 8.76
CA VAL A 455 24.92 -31.11 10.08
C VAL A 455 24.88 -29.55 9.93
N VAL A 456 25.29 -28.62 10.81
CA VAL A 456 26.60 -28.42 11.46
C VAL A 456 26.45 -27.20 12.44
N LEU A 457 27.13 -27.10 13.62
CA LEU A 457 26.53 -26.56 14.89
C LEU A 457 27.30 -25.43 15.69
N SER A 458 27.10 -25.30 17.03
CA SER A 458 27.64 -24.22 17.94
C SER A 458 27.58 -24.54 19.47
N PRO A 459 28.36 -23.87 20.37
CA PRO A 459 28.73 -24.37 21.72
C PRO A 459 27.85 -23.95 22.95
N PRO A 460 28.00 -24.63 24.12
CA PRO A 460 27.13 -24.48 25.32
C PRO A 460 27.67 -23.53 26.42
N LEU A 461 26.88 -23.32 27.49
CA LEU A 461 27.32 -22.74 28.76
C LEU A 461 26.46 -23.24 29.96
N GLU A 462 27.00 -23.14 31.17
CA GLU A 462 26.48 -23.78 32.39
C GLU A 462 25.28 -23.05 33.03
N GLY A 463 24.48 -23.77 33.84
CA GLY A 463 23.44 -23.19 34.69
C GLY A 463 22.05 -23.87 34.62
N CYS A 464 21.83 -24.79 33.68
CA CYS A 464 20.57 -25.54 33.62
C CYS A 464 20.55 -26.71 34.64
N PRO A 465 19.44 -26.95 35.37
CA PRO A 465 19.30 -28.12 36.23
C PRO A 465 19.35 -29.42 35.40
N LYS A 466 20.18 -30.38 35.81
CA LYS A 466 20.19 -31.72 35.21
C LYS A 466 19.04 -32.56 35.77
N GLY A 467 18.00 -32.73 34.95
CA GLY A 467 16.81 -33.50 35.27
C GLY A 467 15.74 -32.66 35.97
N GLY A 468 14.57 -32.54 35.34
CA GLY A 468 13.45 -31.79 35.90
C GLY A 468 12.47 -31.32 34.83
N VAL A 469 11.49 -32.17 34.48
CA VAL A 469 10.23 -31.67 33.93
C VAL A 469 9.64 -30.74 34.99
N VAL A 470 9.36 -29.49 34.62
CA VAL A 470 8.68 -28.55 35.53
C VAL A 470 7.23 -29.00 35.66
N ASN A 471 6.93 -29.72 36.75
CA ASN A 471 5.56 -30.09 37.09
C ASN A 471 4.67 -28.84 37.11
N LYS A 472 3.45 -28.94 36.56
CA LYS A 472 2.48 -27.83 36.52
C LYS A 472 2.34 -27.21 37.93
N PRO A 473 2.54 -25.90 38.11
CA PRO A 473 2.06 -25.22 39.31
C PRO A 473 0.53 -25.13 39.27
N ASP A 474 -0.14 -25.32 40.40
CA ASP A 474 -1.61 -25.42 40.52
C ASP A 474 -2.40 -24.16 40.14
N SER A 475 -1.71 -23.09 39.72
CA SER A 475 -2.31 -21.82 39.25
C SER A 475 -2.52 -21.75 37.74
N TYR A 476 -2.11 -22.76 36.96
CA TYR A 476 -2.26 -22.77 35.51
C TYR A 476 -3.73 -23.03 35.11
N ARG A 477 -4.48 -21.97 34.81
CA ARG A 477 -5.78 -22.08 34.13
C ARG A 477 -5.56 -22.62 32.72
N ASP A 478 -6.28 -23.66 32.34
CA ASP A 478 -6.31 -24.10 30.93
C ASP A 478 -7.08 -23.05 30.09
N SER A 479 -6.34 -22.16 29.42
CA SER A 479 -6.87 -21.21 28.44
C SER A 479 -6.10 -21.33 27.13
N GLN A 480 -6.75 -21.86 26.10
CA GLN A 480 -6.19 -22.02 24.75
C GLN A 480 -6.11 -20.66 24.02
N ASN A 481 -5.20 -19.77 24.43
CA ASN A 481 -5.06 -18.42 23.89
C ASN A 481 -3.70 -18.18 23.22
N TYR A 482 -3.77 -17.45 22.10
CA TYR A 482 -2.68 -17.13 21.15
C TYR A 482 -1.53 -16.27 21.71
N PHE A 483 -1.61 -15.79 22.95
CA PHE A 483 -0.67 -14.82 23.51
C PHE A 483 0.39 -15.40 24.47
N ASP A 484 0.16 -16.58 25.03
CA ASP A 484 0.96 -17.12 26.14
C ASP A 484 2.02 -18.15 25.69
N LEU A 485 2.83 -17.80 24.68
CA LEU A 485 4.07 -18.53 24.45
C LEU A 485 5.00 -18.37 25.67
N PRO A 486 5.62 -19.46 26.17
CA PRO A 486 6.53 -19.39 27.31
C PRO A 486 7.72 -18.47 27.01
N TYR A 487 8.26 -17.81 28.03
CA TYR A 487 9.29 -16.78 27.86
C TYR A 487 10.25 -16.75 29.05
N ASN A 488 11.54 -16.99 28.81
CA ASN A 488 12.58 -16.84 29.82
C ASN A 488 13.20 -15.42 29.79
N PRO A 489 13.00 -14.59 30.84
CA PRO A 489 13.50 -13.22 30.87
C PRO A 489 15.05 -13.12 30.89
N ASN A 490 15.75 -14.16 31.33
CA ASN A 490 17.21 -14.16 31.44
C ASN A 490 17.90 -14.15 30.05
N LEU A 491 17.19 -14.55 29.00
CA LEU A 491 17.68 -14.54 27.61
C LEU A 491 17.58 -13.16 26.94
N LYS A 492 16.93 -12.17 27.58
CA LYS A 492 16.63 -10.85 27.00
C LYS A 492 17.84 -10.11 26.46
N GLU A 493 18.93 -10.06 27.23
CA GLU A 493 20.14 -9.34 26.80
C GLU A 493 20.96 -10.15 25.77
N ARG A 494 20.92 -11.49 25.82
CA ARG A 494 21.50 -12.36 24.77
C ARG A 494 20.77 -12.16 23.44
N ALA A 495 19.44 -12.11 23.45
CA ALA A 495 18.63 -11.84 22.26
C ALA A 495 18.84 -10.41 21.72
N ARG A 496 19.19 -9.43 22.56
CA ARG A 496 19.60 -8.09 22.11
C ARG A 496 20.97 -8.11 21.45
N ALA A 497 21.95 -8.80 22.04
CA ALA A 497 23.29 -8.96 21.46
C ALA A 497 23.23 -9.65 20.09
N LEU A 498 22.44 -10.72 19.93
CA LEU A 498 22.29 -11.42 18.64
C LEU A 498 21.72 -10.51 17.53
N ARG A 499 20.74 -9.65 17.85
CA ARG A 499 20.24 -8.64 16.88
C ARG A 499 21.33 -7.67 16.44
N GLN A 500 22.22 -7.29 17.35
CA GLN A 500 23.34 -6.36 17.12
C GLN A 500 24.56 -7.02 16.47
N ALA A 501 24.74 -8.34 16.58
CA ALA A 501 25.89 -9.09 16.07
C ALA A 501 26.02 -9.09 14.53
N GLY A 502 24.99 -8.66 13.80
CA GLY A 502 25.11 -8.30 12.39
C GLY A 502 25.34 -9.46 11.42
N ASN A 503 24.98 -10.70 11.80
CA ASN A 503 25.05 -11.87 10.92
C ASN A 503 24.42 -11.58 9.55
N LEU A 504 25.21 -11.69 8.49
CA LEU A 504 24.84 -11.18 7.16
C LEU A 504 23.63 -11.93 6.57
N SER A 505 23.51 -13.25 6.79
CA SER A 505 22.37 -14.03 6.31
C SER A 505 21.06 -13.59 6.98
N GLU A 506 21.03 -13.52 8.32
CA GLU A 506 19.91 -12.96 9.08
C GLU A 506 19.56 -11.53 8.66
N VAL A 507 20.55 -10.65 8.48
CA VAL A 507 20.31 -9.24 8.14
C VAL A 507 19.71 -9.11 6.73
N LEU A 508 20.19 -9.90 5.76
CA LEU A 508 19.63 -9.94 4.42
C LEU A 508 18.23 -10.54 4.39
N PHE A 509 17.98 -11.61 5.14
CA PHE A 509 16.65 -12.23 5.25
C PHE A 509 15.64 -11.32 5.96
N TRP A 510 16.05 -10.68 7.06
CA TRP A 510 15.25 -9.69 7.78
C TRP A 510 14.80 -8.56 6.86
N ASN A 511 15.68 -8.11 5.95
CA ASN A 511 15.34 -7.10 4.95
C ASN A 511 14.34 -7.56 3.87
N GLN A 512 13.97 -8.85 3.80
CA GLN A 512 12.88 -9.36 2.94
C GLN A 512 11.54 -9.55 3.70
N VAL A 513 11.59 -9.73 5.03
CA VAL A 513 10.40 -10.11 5.83
C VAL A 513 9.94 -9.04 6.83
N LYS A 514 10.78 -8.04 7.14
CA LYS A 514 10.43 -6.89 7.99
C LYS A 514 9.25 -6.09 7.41
N ASN A 515 8.68 -5.18 8.22
CA ASN A 515 7.65 -4.22 7.80
C ASN A 515 6.44 -4.83 7.05
N LYS A 516 6.13 -6.12 7.29
CA LYS A 516 5.09 -6.90 6.59
C LYS A 516 5.33 -7.13 5.09
N GLN A 517 6.56 -6.94 4.60
CA GLN A 517 6.92 -7.06 3.18
C GLN A 517 6.67 -8.48 2.64
N PHE A 518 6.87 -9.52 3.45
CA PHE A 518 6.45 -10.88 3.11
C PHE A 518 4.96 -11.12 3.44
N LYS A 519 4.12 -11.21 2.39
CA LYS A 519 2.68 -11.56 2.45
C LYS A 519 1.77 -10.70 3.34
N GLY A 520 2.26 -9.59 3.91
CA GLY A 520 1.53 -8.85 4.94
C GLY A 520 1.71 -9.39 6.36
N TYR A 521 2.58 -10.39 6.57
CA TYR A 521 2.79 -11.06 7.85
C TYR A 521 3.83 -10.34 8.72
N ASP A 522 3.62 -10.31 10.04
CA ASP A 522 4.61 -9.81 11.00
C ASP A 522 5.61 -10.91 11.39
N PHE A 523 6.89 -10.54 11.42
CA PHE A 523 8.00 -11.37 11.86
C PHE A 523 8.73 -10.72 13.03
N ASP A 524 8.97 -11.47 14.11
CA ASP A 524 9.89 -11.09 15.19
C ASP A 524 11.28 -11.70 14.92
N ARG A 525 12.31 -10.88 14.69
CA ARG A 525 13.71 -11.36 14.64
C ARG A 525 14.26 -11.63 16.06
N GLN A 526 15.00 -12.72 16.25
CA GLN A 526 15.67 -13.14 17.50
C GLN A 526 14.68 -13.26 18.68
N LYS A 527 13.59 -13.99 18.46
CA LYS A 527 12.45 -14.13 19.38
C LYS A 527 12.79 -15.14 20.49
N ILE A 528 12.54 -14.77 21.75
CA ILE A 528 12.63 -15.71 22.87
C ILE A 528 11.34 -16.54 22.91
N ILE A 529 11.49 -17.87 22.89
CA ILE A 529 10.40 -18.84 23.08
C ILE A 529 10.91 -19.92 24.04
N GLY A 530 10.27 -20.03 25.20
CA GLY A 530 10.74 -20.85 26.32
C GLY A 530 12.16 -20.48 26.75
N ASN A 531 13.04 -21.49 26.77
CA ASN A 531 14.47 -21.36 27.06
C ASN A 531 15.34 -21.17 25.80
N TYR A 532 14.72 -20.89 24.65
CA TYR A 532 15.41 -20.76 23.36
C TYR A 532 15.25 -19.35 22.79
N ILE A 533 16.14 -19.02 21.85
CA ILE A 533 16.05 -17.82 21.00
C ILE A 533 16.06 -18.34 19.57
N VAL A 534 15.02 -17.99 18.80
CA VAL A 534 14.85 -18.40 17.40
C VAL A 534 15.09 -17.21 16.48
N ASP A 535 15.73 -17.43 15.33
CA ASP A 535 16.20 -16.37 14.43
C ASP A 535 15.04 -15.51 13.92
N PHE A 536 13.93 -16.12 13.49
CA PHE A 536 12.70 -15.42 13.09
C PHE A 536 11.45 -16.18 13.51
N TYR A 537 10.43 -15.42 13.93
CA TYR A 537 9.11 -15.95 14.27
C TYR A 537 8.00 -15.20 13.52
N CYS A 538 7.34 -15.88 12.58
CA CYS A 538 6.18 -15.41 11.83
C CYS A 538 4.90 -15.59 12.67
N ILE A 539 4.45 -14.52 13.32
CA ILE A 539 3.34 -14.59 14.29
C ILE A 539 2.02 -15.04 13.65
N ASN A 540 1.78 -14.64 12.39
CA ASN A 540 0.52 -14.97 11.69
C ASN A 540 0.41 -16.47 11.35
N CYS A 541 1.52 -17.19 11.28
CA CYS A 541 1.53 -18.58 10.84
C CYS A 541 1.89 -19.56 11.97
N ASN A 542 2.25 -19.08 13.16
CA ASN A 542 2.99 -19.84 14.18
C ASN A 542 4.26 -20.50 13.60
N VAL A 543 4.91 -19.86 12.62
CA VAL A 543 6.08 -20.42 11.93
C VAL A 543 7.36 -19.84 12.49
N VAL A 544 8.24 -20.70 12.99
CA VAL A 544 9.64 -20.38 13.25
C VAL A 544 10.44 -20.55 11.96
N ILE A 545 11.38 -19.64 11.70
CA ILE A 545 12.37 -19.79 10.64
C ILE A 545 13.76 -19.64 11.26
N GLU A 546 14.59 -20.68 11.14
CA GLU A 546 15.99 -20.71 11.58
C GLU A 546 16.91 -20.63 10.35
N ILE A 547 18.03 -19.89 10.46
CA ILE A 547 18.99 -19.72 9.35
C ILE A 547 20.30 -20.47 9.69
N ASP A 548 20.34 -21.74 9.31
CA ASP A 548 21.39 -22.67 9.70
C ASP A 548 22.76 -22.31 9.07
N GLY A 549 23.74 -22.05 9.93
CA GLY A 549 25.17 -21.96 9.61
C GLY A 549 25.90 -23.31 9.73
N SER A 550 27.23 -23.30 9.92
CA SER A 550 28.01 -24.54 9.95
C SER A 550 29.34 -24.58 10.78
N SER A 551 29.35 -25.15 12.01
CA SER A 551 30.60 -25.64 12.71
C SER A 551 30.41 -26.89 13.66
N HIS A 552 31.02 -28.04 13.34
CA HIS A 552 30.76 -29.40 13.96
C HIS A 552 31.01 -29.48 15.49
N ASP A 553 30.47 -30.45 16.27
CA ASP A 553 29.61 -31.64 15.96
C ASP A 553 28.54 -31.96 17.05
N ASP A 554 28.56 -31.26 18.20
CA ASP A 554 28.03 -31.77 19.49
C ASP A 554 26.57 -31.40 19.87
N LYS A 555 25.69 -31.09 18.92
CA LYS A 555 24.40 -30.40 19.21
C LYS A 555 23.12 -31.06 18.66
N VAL A 556 23.22 -32.30 18.13
CA VAL A 556 22.10 -33.00 17.46
C VAL A 556 20.95 -33.31 18.43
N GLU A 557 21.23 -33.82 19.63
CA GLU A 557 20.22 -34.04 20.68
C GLU A 557 19.52 -32.73 21.10
N TYR A 558 20.31 -31.68 21.32
CA TYR A 558 19.80 -30.40 21.82
C TYR A 558 18.93 -29.64 20.80
N ASP A 559 19.30 -29.63 19.52
CA ASP A 559 18.45 -29.04 18.48
C ASP A 559 17.21 -29.91 18.22
N ALA A 560 17.27 -31.25 18.39
CA ALA A 560 16.08 -32.10 18.34
C ALA A 560 15.12 -31.87 19.52
N ASP A 561 15.63 -31.77 20.75
CA ASP A 561 14.84 -31.43 21.95
C ASP A 561 14.23 -30.02 21.84
N ARG A 562 14.99 -29.06 21.30
CA ARG A 562 14.52 -27.70 20.99
C ARG A 562 13.38 -27.72 19.98
N ASP A 563 13.56 -28.42 18.86
CA ASP A 563 12.58 -28.47 17.78
C ASP A 563 11.31 -29.16 18.28
N ALA A 564 11.42 -30.30 18.95
CA ALA A 564 10.29 -31.00 19.58
C ALA A 564 9.59 -30.15 20.65
N TYR A 565 10.32 -29.35 21.43
CA TYR A 565 9.74 -28.40 22.37
C TYR A 565 8.94 -27.31 21.66
N LEU A 566 9.47 -26.70 20.59
CA LEU A 566 8.77 -25.67 19.82
C LEU A 566 7.54 -26.25 19.08
N GLU A 567 7.66 -27.46 18.50
CA GLU A 567 6.54 -28.19 17.90
C GLU A 567 5.46 -28.55 18.95
N SER A 568 5.84 -28.88 20.19
CA SER A 568 4.88 -29.13 21.28
C SER A 568 4.05 -27.90 21.69
N LEU A 569 4.53 -26.69 21.35
CA LEU A 569 3.79 -25.43 21.51
C LEU A 569 2.88 -25.12 20.29
N GLY A 570 2.78 -26.04 19.32
CA GLY A 570 2.00 -25.85 18.10
C GLY A 570 2.65 -24.92 17.09
N LEU A 571 3.98 -24.81 17.10
CA LEU A 571 4.76 -24.07 16.11
C LEU A 571 5.22 -25.00 14.97
N THR A 572 5.39 -24.46 13.77
CA THR A 572 6.03 -25.18 12.65
C THR A 572 7.38 -24.55 12.35
N ILE A 573 8.44 -25.35 12.22
CA ILE A 573 9.81 -24.87 12.05
C ILE A 573 10.23 -25.04 10.58
N ILE A 574 10.83 -24.00 10.00
CA ILE A 574 11.42 -24.03 8.66
C ILE A 574 12.91 -23.69 8.77
N HIS A 575 13.75 -24.65 8.38
CA HIS A 575 15.20 -24.46 8.32
C HIS A 575 15.61 -23.95 6.95
N ILE A 576 16.49 -22.94 6.90
CA ILE A 576 17.01 -22.37 5.67
C ILE A 576 18.54 -22.32 5.76
N PRO A 577 19.28 -22.98 4.84
CA PRO A 577 20.74 -22.88 4.82
C PRO A 577 21.18 -21.43 4.61
N ALA A 578 22.08 -20.91 5.46
CA ALA A 578 22.62 -19.56 5.33
C ALA A 578 23.27 -19.31 3.95
N ALA A 579 23.80 -20.35 3.31
CA ALA A 579 24.33 -20.29 1.95
C ALA A 579 23.26 -19.98 0.89
N ASP A 580 22.06 -20.56 1.00
CA ASP A 580 20.94 -20.26 0.10
C ASP A 580 20.41 -18.84 0.31
N VAL A 581 20.39 -18.35 1.56
CA VAL A 581 20.06 -16.94 1.87
C VAL A 581 21.06 -15.98 1.22
N LEU A 582 22.36 -16.30 1.25
CA LEU A 582 23.43 -15.47 0.70
C LEU A 582 23.54 -15.53 -0.83
N GLN A 583 23.22 -16.67 -1.46
CA GLN A 583 23.49 -16.91 -2.90
C GLN A 583 22.23 -17.02 -3.75
N ARG A 584 21.08 -17.34 -3.15
CA ARG A 584 19.85 -17.78 -3.84
C ARG A 584 18.58 -17.22 -3.17
N MET A 585 18.65 -16.02 -2.59
CA MET A 585 17.56 -15.37 -1.85
C MET A 585 16.20 -15.47 -2.56
N ASP A 586 16.12 -15.20 -3.87
CA ASP A 586 14.84 -15.27 -4.61
C ASP A 586 14.21 -16.68 -4.58
N ALA A 587 15.02 -17.74 -4.60
CA ALA A 587 14.55 -19.12 -4.49
C ALA A 587 14.13 -19.48 -3.05
N VAL A 588 14.79 -18.90 -2.04
CA VAL A 588 14.37 -19.00 -0.63
C VAL A 588 13.01 -18.31 -0.45
N MET A 589 12.86 -17.09 -0.98
CA MET A 589 11.62 -16.34 -0.89
C MET A 589 10.49 -17.01 -1.68
N GLU A 590 10.75 -17.58 -2.87
CA GLU A 590 9.78 -18.39 -3.62
C GLU A 590 9.39 -19.68 -2.87
N MET A 591 10.35 -20.37 -2.27
CA MET A 591 10.10 -21.57 -1.44
C MET A 591 9.16 -21.22 -0.27
N LEU A 592 9.50 -20.20 0.52
CA LEU A 592 8.69 -19.74 1.65
C LEU A 592 7.32 -19.25 1.20
N PHE A 593 7.24 -18.52 0.08
CA PHE A 593 5.97 -18.04 -0.46
C PHE A 593 5.04 -19.20 -0.84
N ASN A 594 5.59 -20.32 -1.28
CA ASN A 594 4.85 -21.53 -1.62
C ASN A 594 4.78 -22.57 -0.49
N HIS A 595 5.43 -22.35 0.65
CA HIS A 595 5.52 -23.30 1.74
C HIS A 595 4.16 -23.49 2.45
N PRO A 596 3.65 -24.72 2.66
CA PRO A 596 2.31 -24.96 3.22
C PRO A 596 2.04 -24.21 4.53
N ALA A 597 2.97 -24.24 5.48
CA ALA A 597 2.84 -23.56 6.77
C ALA A 597 2.73 -22.03 6.66
N LEU A 598 3.11 -21.44 5.51
CA LEU A 598 3.03 -20.00 5.24
C LEU A 598 1.94 -19.65 4.20
N LYS A 599 1.07 -20.59 3.78
CA LYS A 599 0.00 -20.32 2.79
C LYS A 599 -1.19 -19.58 3.39
N ASP A 600 -1.66 -20.05 4.54
CA ASP A 600 -2.91 -19.64 5.17
C ASP A 600 -2.65 -19.06 6.56
N GLY A 601 -1.68 -18.14 6.63
CA GLY A 601 -1.41 -17.36 7.82
C GLY A 601 -2.63 -16.58 8.28
N ARG A 602 -2.91 -16.66 9.58
CA ARG A 602 -3.86 -15.85 10.34
C ARG A 602 -3.38 -14.40 10.38
N LEU A 603 -3.52 -13.70 9.26
CA LEU A 603 -3.66 -12.25 9.27
C LEU A 603 -4.74 -11.90 10.29
N MET A 604 -4.55 -10.84 11.10
CA MET A 604 -5.58 -10.36 12.03
C MET A 604 -6.72 -9.65 11.27
N GLN A 605 -7.43 -10.43 10.47
CA GLN A 605 -8.80 -10.27 10.00
C GLN A 605 -9.68 -11.44 10.47
N ASP A 606 -9.15 -12.25 11.40
CA ASP A 606 -9.90 -13.20 12.23
C ASP A 606 -11.19 -12.51 12.70
N PRO A 607 -12.35 -12.93 12.18
CA PRO A 607 -13.60 -12.21 12.43
C PRO A 607 -13.99 -12.41 13.90
N PRO A 608 -14.74 -11.48 14.55
CA PRO A 608 -15.07 -11.56 15.98
C PRO A 608 -15.56 -12.95 16.44
N GLU A 609 -16.25 -13.66 15.56
CA GLU A 609 -16.63 -15.07 15.66
C GLU A 609 -15.51 -16.01 16.17
N SER A 610 -14.24 -15.86 15.74
CA SER A 610 -13.13 -16.73 16.16
C SER A 610 -12.65 -16.48 17.60
N TYR A 611 -12.97 -15.32 18.16
CA TYR A 611 -12.75 -14.97 19.57
C TYR A 611 -14.00 -15.22 20.43
N GLY A 612 -15.02 -15.92 19.90
CA GLY A 612 -16.29 -16.18 20.58
C GLY A 612 -17.22 -14.96 20.69
N LEU A 613 -16.93 -13.88 19.96
CA LEU A 613 -17.76 -12.68 19.92
C LEU A 613 -18.82 -12.78 18.79
N PRO A 614 -20.00 -12.16 18.94
CA PRO A 614 -21.05 -12.20 17.91
C PRO A 614 -20.63 -11.42 16.65
N GLY A 615 -20.60 -12.12 15.52
CA GLY A 615 -20.20 -11.55 14.23
C GLY A 615 -21.18 -10.52 13.66
N VAL A 616 -20.64 -9.63 12.82
CA VAL A 616 -21.43 -8.60 12.11
C VAL A 616 -22.04 -9.10 10.80
N LYS A 617 -21.57 -10.21 10.23
CA LYS A 617 -22.01 -10.75 8.93
C LYS A 617 -23.48 -11.19 8.90
N GLN A 618 -24.07 -11.47 10.06
CA GLN A 618 -25.47 -11.88 10.22
C GLN A 618 -26.34 -10.78 10.85
N GLN A 619 -25.80 -9.57 11.07
CA GLN A 619 -26.55 -8.46 11.65
C GLN A 619 -27.43 -7.79 10.59
N PRO A 620 -28.75 -7.63 10.81
CA PRO A 620 -29.61 -6.99 9.84
C PRO A 620 -29.27 -5.51 9.64
N ILE A 621 -29.65 -4.96 8.49
CA ILE A 621 -29.57 -3.53 8.22
C ILE A 621 -30.58 -2.82 9.14
N GLY A 622 -30.18 -1.70 9.77
CA GLY A 622 -31.02 -0.98 10.72
C GLY A 622 -31.08 -1.55 12.13
N ASP A 623 -30.22 -2.51 12.48
CA ASP A 623 -30.19 -3.15 13.81
C ASP A 623 -29.62 -2.27 14.94
N ARG A 624 -29.11 -1.07 14.60
CA ARG A 624 -28.52 -0.05 15.48
C ARG A 624 -27.24 -0.49 16.20
N LYS A 625 -26.53 -1.51 15.70
CA LYS A 625 -25.27 -2.00 16.27
C LYS A 625 -24.07 -1.71 15.35
N GLY A 626 -23.35 -0.62 15.61
CA GLY A 626 -22.18 -0.21 14.81
C GLY A 626 -20.96 -1.14 14.88
N GLY A 627 -20.85 -1.98 15.91
CA GLY A 627 -19.71 -2.88 16.15
C GLY A 627 -18.67 -2.30 17.11
N VAL A 628 -17.45 -2.84 17.07
CA VAL A 628 -16.30 -2.43 17.92
C VAL A 628 -15.05 -2.29 17.04
N VAL A 629 -14.32 -1.19 17.18
CA VAL A 629 -13.03 -0.97 16.54
C VAL A 629 -11.92 -1.16 17.57
N TRP A 630 -11.13 -2.22 17.44
CA TRP A 630 -10.04 -2.50 18.38
C TRP A 630 -8.71 -1.88 17.93
N HIS A 631 -7.93 -1.39 18.89
CA HIS A 631 -6.71 -0.63 18.65
C HIS A 631 -5.67 -0.90 19.75
N THR A 632 -4.41 -1.10 19.36
CA THR A 632 -3.26 -1.16 20.28
C THR A 632 -2.98 0.20 20.95
N GLN A 633 -2.22 0.20 22.05
CA GLN A 633 -1.73 1.43 22.69
C GLN A 633 -0.79 2.20 21.74
N GLY A 634 -0.85 3.53 21.77
CA GLY A 634 -0.03 4.40 20.90
C GLY A 634 -0.52 4.52 19.44
N SER A 635 -1.54 3.77 19.02
CA SER A 635 -2.05 3.77 17.62
C SER A 635 -2.89 5.00 17.22
N GLY A 636 -2.94 6.06 18.05
CA GLY A 636 -3.67 7.29 17.76
C GLY A 636 -5.20 7.14 17.81
N LYS A 637 -5.74 6.63 18.94
CA LYS A 637 -7.18 6.38 19.12
C LYS A 637 -8.00 7.69 19.07
N SER A 638 -7.52 8.74 19.73
CA SER A 638 -8.12 10.08 19.73
C SER A 638 -8.40 10.59 18.31
N LEU A 639 -7.37 10.55 17.46
CA LEU A 639 -7.48 10.93 16.05
C LEU A 639 -8.49 10.09 15.28
N SER A 640 -8.52 8.77 15.51
CA SER A 640 -9.52 7.88 14.89
C SER A 640 -10.96 8.27 15.27
N ILE A 641 -11.20 8.69 16.52
CA ILE A 641 -12.51 9.21 16.96
C ILE A 641 -12.84 10.53 16.25
N VAL A 642 -11.88 11.44 16.10
CA VAL A 642 -12.08 12.73 15.42
C VAL A 642 -12.38 12.53 13.92
N PHE A 643 -11.59 11.72 13.21
CA PHE A 643 -11.83 11.42 11.79
C PHE A 643 -13.18 10.73 11.56
N TYR A 644 -13.53 9.74 12.40
CA TYR A 644 -14.84 9.07 12.38
C TYR A 644 -15.99 10.06 12.60
N THR A 645 -15.87 10.93 13.59
CA THR A 645 -16.88 11.95 13.90
C THR A 645 -17.05 12.90 12.70
N GLY A 646 -15.96 13.41 12.13
CA GLY A 646 -16.00 14.29 10.97
C GLY A 646 -16.66 13.67 9.72
N LYS A 647 -16.43 12.38 9.47
CA LYS A 647 -17.12 11.66 8.36
C LYS A 647 -18.59 11.38 8.68
N ILE A 648 -18.92 10.99 9.91
CA ILE A 648 -20.31 10.71 10.32
C ILE A 648 -21.18 11.97 10.34
N VAL A 649 -20.65 13.12 10.78
CA VAL A 649 -21.36 14.41 10.73
C VAL A 649 -21.84 14.74 9.32
N LEU A 650 -21.04 14.43 8.30
CA LEU A 650 -21.39 14.68 6.90
C LEU A 650 -22.21 13.55 6.24
N ALA A 651 -22.07 12.30 6.71
CA ALA A 651 -22.74 11.13 6.12
C ALA A 651 -24.15 10.87 6.66
N LEU A 652 -24.51 11.42 7.83
CA LEU A 652 -25.81 11.24 8.49
C LEU A 652 -26.59 12.56 8.69
N ASP A 653 -26.17 13.64 8.01
CA ASP A 653 -26.77 14.99 8.10
C ASP A 653 -26.80 15.57 9.54
N ASN A 654 -25.60 15.79 10.09
CA ASN A 654 -25.34 16.37 11.41
C ASN A 654 -25.99 15.66 12.62
N PRO A 655 -25.78 14.33 12.81
CA PRO A 655 -26.21 13.61 14.01
C PRO A 655 -25.53 14.11 15.29
N THR A 656 -26.20 13.94 16.43
CA THR A 656 -25.58 14.07 17.75
C THR A 656 -24.60 12.92 17.99
N VAL A 657 -23.31 13.23 18.15
CA VAL A 657 -22.27 12.26 18.52
C VAL A 657 -21.90 12.45 19.99
N VAL A 658 -22.02 11.38 20.78
CA VAL A 658 -21.60 11.36 22.20
C VAL A 658 -20.28 10.61 22.32
N VAL A 659 -19.22 11.32 22.72
CA VAL A 659 -17.91 10.73 23.01
C VAL A 659 -17.77 10.57 24.52
N ILE A 660 -17.45 9.36 24.97
CA ILE A 660 -17.12 9.05 26.37
C ILE A 660 -15.63 8.69 26.42
N THR A 661 -14.90 9.35 27.31
CA THR A 661 -13.44 9.24 27.48
C THR A 661 -13.12 9.17 28.98
N ASP A 662 -12.07 8.43 29.33
CA ASP A 662 -11.49 8.37 30.68
C ASP A 662 -10.46 9.49 30.94
N ARG A 663 -10.25 10.36 29.94
CA ARG A 663 -9.31 11.50 29.96
C ARG A 663 -10.05 12.82 29.77
N ASN A 664 -9.56 13.86 30.46
CA ASN A 664 -10.01 15.25 30.28
C ASN A 664 -9.62 15.81 28.91
N ASP A 665 -8.42 15.45 28.42
CA ASP A 665 -7.84 15.89 27.15
C ASP A 665 -7.56 14.69 26.23
N LEU A 666 -7.56 14.91 24.91
CA LEU A 666 -7.38 13.89 23.88
C LEU A 666 -6.13 14.15 23.01
N ASP A 667 -5.28 13.12 22.88
CA ASP A 667 -3.96 13.05 22.22
C ASP A 667 -3.82 13.67 20.81
#